data_AF-A0A1M5L011-F1
#
_entry.id   AF-A0A1M5L011-F1
#
_cell.length_a   1.000
_cell.length_b   1.000
_cell.length_c   1.000
_cell.angle_alpha   90.00
_cell.angle_beta   90.00
_cell.angle_gamma   90.00
#
_symmetry.space_group_name_H-M   'P 1'
#
loop_
_entity.id
_entity.type
_entity.pdbx_description
1 polymer ?
#
loop_
_entity_poly.entity_id
_entity_poly.type
_entity_poly.pdbx_seq_one_letter_code
_entity_poly.pdbx_strand_id
1 'polypeptide(L)'
;MSRFAAPIAESIWDMKYRFKEADGTPIDQTVEDSWRRIARDLAKVEKKPEEWEDKFYAALEDFKYLPAGRITAGAGTARKVTLFNCFVMGTIPDSMAGIFDMLKEAALTMQQGGGIGYDFSTIRPRGADVKGVAADASGPLSFMDVWDAMCRTIMSAGSRRGAMMATMRCDHPDIEQFITAKSDPARLRMFNMSVLVTDAFMEAVKADGPWELTFGDRVFQTVNARDLWNKIMQNTYDQAEPGVIFIDRINKANNLNYVEQIAATNPCGEQPLPPYGACLLGSINLARLVTDPFEKAAELNEAALTELVQTAVRMMDNVVDASNFPLPEQAQEAQAKRRIGLGVTGLADALLMLGLKYGTEEAAAQTEAWMKAIAHASYKASVDLAKEKGAFPLFDADKYVDGGMVQYLDEDLKAEIREHGIRNALLTSIAPTGTISLYAGNVSSGIEPVFAYAYTRKVLQKDGSRTEEEVVDYAVKLWRDKFGDKELPDYFVNAQTLAPTDHVRMQAAAQKWIDSSISKTINCPEDISFDAFKDVYMQAWDTGCKGCTTYRPNEITGSVLTVSEKSEDAPGEKPADHVADTGEVIYMSDPLDRPQSLEGATYKLKWPDSEHAIYLTVNDVVINGHRRPFEVFINSKNMEHYAWTLALTRMISAVFRRGGDVSFVVEELKAVFDPRGGAWMEGKYIPSILAAIGGVIEKHMVATGFIAGEGMGLKADPHSEAMVVNESPRGKACPSCGQYDLQMVEGCMTCRSCGHSKCG
;
A
#
# COMPACT_ATOMS: atom_id res chain seq x y z
N MET A 1 -27.77 -25.14 -3.93
CA MET A 1 -27.57 -24.04 -4.91
C MET A 1 -26.48 -23.15 -4.37
N SER A 2 -25.58 -22.65 -5.22
CA SER A 2 -24.50 -21.74 -4.79
C SER A 2 -25.10 -20.46 -4.20
N ARG A 3 -24.48 -19.93 -3.13
CA ARG A 3 -24.84 -18.62 -2.54
C ARG A 3 -24.29 -17.45 -3.33
N PHE A 4 -23.37 -17.70 -4.26
CA PHE A 4 -22.71 -16.66 -5.02
C PHE A 4 -23.56 -16.22 -6.21
N ALA A 5 -23.75 -14.90 -6.35
CA ALA A 5 -24.47 -14.32 -7.48
C ALA A 5 -23.67 -14.38 -8.80
N ALA A 6 -22.34 -14.57 -8.73
CA ALA A 6 -21.45 -14.64 -9.88
C ALA A 6 -20.32 -15.69 -9.66
N PRO A 7 -19.90 -16.44 -10.69
CA PRO A 7 -18.81 -17.43 -10.59
C PRO A 7 -17.50 -16.84 -10.06
N ILE A 8 -17.13 -15.63 -10.49
CA ILE A 8 -15.93 -14.94 -10.03
C ILE A 8 -15.91 -14.72 -8.51
N ALA A 9 -17.08 -14.53 -7.89
CA ALA A 9 -17.19 -14.33 -6.45
C ALA A 9 -16.84 -15.61 -5.69
N GLU A 10 -17.30 -16.76 -6.19
CA GLU A 10 -16.96 -18.09 -5.65
C GLU A 10 -15.47 -18.38 -5.84
N SER A 11 -14.91 -18.08 -7.01
CA SER A 11 -13.48 -18.20 -7.29
C SER A 11 -12.63 -17.34 -6.34
N ILE A 12 -13.04 -16.09 -6.08
CA ILE A 12 -12.35 -15.21 -5.13
C ILE A 12 -12.44 -15.76 -3.72
N TRP A 13 -13.60 -16.26 -3.28
CA TRP A 13 -13.73 -16.89 -1.99
C TRP A 13 -12.80 -18.09 -1.87
N ASP A 14 -12.83 -19.03 -2.81
CA ASP A 14 -11.99 -20.23 -2.78
C ASP A 14 -10.49 -19.87 -2.76
N MET A 15 -10.08 -18.87 -3.54
CA MET A 15 -8.67 -18.47 -3.62
C MET A 15 -8.19 -17.68 -2.40
N LYS A 16 -8.99 -16.76 -1.87
CA LYS A 16 -8.51 -15.74 -0.91
C LYS A 16 -9.05 -15.91 0.52
N TYR A 17 -10.21 -16.53 0.69
CA TYR A 17 -10.96 -16.49 1.96
C TYR A 17 -11.31 -17.85 2.53
N ARG A 18 -11.45 -18.87 1.69
CA ARG A 18 -11.75 -20.23 2.10
C ARG A 18 -10.60 -20.79 2.92
N PHE A 19 -10.89 -21.17 4.15
CA PHE A 19 -9.88 -21.76 5.01
C PHE A 19 -9.49 -23.16 4.50
N LYS A 20 -8.19 -23.34 4.30
CA LYS A 20 -7.57 -24.55 3.75
C LYS A 20 -6.38 -24.96 4.62
N GLU A 21 -6.13 -26.26 4.67
CA GLU A 21 -4.88 -26.82 5.15
C GLU A 21 -3.70 -26.38 4.27
N ALA A 22 -2.48 -26.63 4.74
CA ALA A 22 -1.26 -26.27 4.03
C ALA A 22 -1.12 -26.95 2.65
N ASP A 23 -1.69 -28.14 2.48
CA ASP A 23 -1.73 -28.89 1.21
C ASP A 23 -2.85 -28.43 0.26
N GLY A 24 -3.63 -27.43 0.66
CA GLY A 24 -4.75 -26.90 -0.12
C GLY A 24 -6.10 -27.60 0.12
N THR A 25 -6.16 -28.60 1.00
CA THR A 25 -7.42 -29.28 1.36
C THR A 25 -8.38 -28.29 2.03
N PRO A 26 -9.61 -28.11 1.52
CA PRO A 26 -10.59 -27.23 2.16
C PRO A 26 -11.02 -27.71 3.54
N ILE A 27 -10.97 -26.80 4.51
CA ILE A 27 -11.57 -26.97 5.84
C ILE A 27 -12.99 -26.40 5.81
N ASP A 28 -13.13 -25.14 5.40
CA ASP A 28 -14.44 -24.55 5.12
C ASP A 28 -15.00 -25.23 3.85
N GLN A 29 -16.11 -25.96 3.93
CA GLN A 29 -16.70 -26.62 2.76
C GLN A 29 -17.56 -25.65 1.95
N THR A 30 -18.19 -24.71 2.64
CA THR A 30 -19.13 -23.72 2.11
C THR A 30 -18.79 -22.31 2.60
N VAL A 31 -19.35 -21.29 1.96
CA VAL A 31 -19.18 -19.90 2.42
C VAL A 31 -19.84 -19.69 3.80
N GLU A 32 -20.92 -20.42 4.07
CA GLU A 32 -21.57 -20.48 5.38
C GLU A 32 -20.62 -20.99 6.47
N ASP A 33 -19.75 -21.98 6.17
CA ASP A 33 -18.72 -22.42 7.11
C ASP A 33 -17.73 -21.29 7.43
N SER A 34 -17.33 -20.51 6.42
CA SER A 34 -16.49 -19.33 6.62
C SER A 34 -17.18 -18.28 7.49
N TRP A 35 -18.46 -17.96 7.23
CA TRP A 35 -19.23 -17.04 8.06
C TRP A 35 -19.36 -17.53 9.50
N ARG A 36 -19.66 -18.83 9.68
CA ARG A 36 -19.78 -19.44 11.00
C ARG A 36 -18.46 -19.43 11.76
N ARG A 37 -17.34 -19.71 11.08
CA ARG A 37 -15.98 -19.62 11.66
C ARG A 37 -15.69 -18.21 12.17
N ILE A 38 -15.94 -17.19 11.35
CA ILE A 38 -15.72 -15.78 11.71
C ILE A 38 -16.61 -15.40 12.90
N ALA A 39 -17.91 -15.68 12.82
CA ALA A 39 -18.87 -15.38 13.86
C ALA A 39 -18.49 -16.01 15.21
N ARG A 40 -18.12 -17.29 15.19
CA ARG A 40 -17.68 -18.01 16.39
C ARG A 40 -16.41 -17.41 16.99
N ASP A 41 -15.43 -17.08 16.16
CA ASP A 41 -14.16 -16.56 16.66
C ASP A 41 -14.33 -15.20 17.34
N LEU A 42 -15.12 -14.31 16.72
CA LEU A 42 -15.41 -12.99 17.30
C LEU A 42 -16.35 -13.06 18.51
N ALA A 43 -17.22 -14.06 18.59
CA ALA A 43 -18.08 -14.28 19.76
C ALA A 43 -17.31 -14.75 21.01
N LYS A 44 -16.13 -15.37 20.87
CA LYS A 44 -15.33 -15.84 22.02
C LYS A 44 -14.90 -14.72 22.99
N VAL A 45 -14.84 -13.48 22.51
CA VAL A 45 -14.51 -12.29 23.31
C VAL A 45 -15.67 -11.91 24.24
N GLU A 46 -16.89 -12.33 23.90
CA GLU A 46 -18.09 -12.02 24.68
C GLU A 46 -18.19 -12.84 25.96
N LYS A 47 -18.84 -12.27 26.98
CA LYS A 47 -19.14 -13.00 28.24
C LYS A 47 -20.04 -14.22 28.00
N LYS A 48 -20.89 -14.16 26.98
CA LYS A 48 -21.82 -15.21 26.57
C LYS A 48 -21.71 -15.45 25.05
N PRO A 49 -20.68 -16.18 24.59
CA PRO A 49 -20.43 -16.39 23.16
C PRO A 49 -21.63 -16.96 22.41
N GLU A 50 -22.39 -17.85 23.04
CA GLU A 50 -23.56 -18.53 22.48
C GLU A 50 -24.72 -17.58 22.13
N GLU A 51 -24.86 -16.45 22.83
CA GLU A 51 -25.89 -15.44 22.53
C GLU A 51 -25.53 -14.56 21.31
N TRP A 52 -24.24 -14.49 20.96
CA TRP A 52 -23.72 -13.60 19.93
C TRP A 52 -23.32 -14.31 18.64
N GLU A 53 -22.89 -15.58 18.68
CA GLU A 53 -22.47 -16.33 17.48
C GLU A 53 -23.55 -16.31 16.39
N ASP A 54 -24.81 -16.54 16.74
CA ASP A 54 -25.90 -16.53 15.75
C ASP A 54 -26.22 -15.13 15.21
N LYS A 55 -26.13 -14.09 16.03
CA LYS A 55 -26.32 -12.69 15.59
C LYS A 55 -25.22 -12.27 14.64
N PHE A 56 -23.97 -12.61 14.94
CA PHE A 56 -22.82 -12.34 14.09
C PHE A 56 -22.89 -13.11 12.78
N TYR A 57 -23.32 -14.39 12.83
CA TYR A 57 -23.57 -15.15 11.61
C TYR A 57 -24.65 -14.50 10.75
N ALA A 58 -25.78 -14.09 11.33
CA ALA A 58 -26.88 -13.45 10.61
C ALA A 58 -26.47 -12.11 9.97
N ALA A 59 -25.54 -11.38 10.56
CA ALA A 59 -24.97 -10.16 9.97
C ALA A 59 -24.11 -10.45 8.72
N LEU A 60 -23.32 -11.53 8.75
CA LEU A 60 -22.47 -11.96 7.62
C LEU A 60 -23.28 -12.62 6.49
N GLU A 61 -24.36 -13.31 6.86
CA GLU A 61 -25.18 -14.08 5.95
C GLU A 61 -25.65 -13.22 4.78
N ASP A 62 -25.53 -13.78 3.59
CA ASP A 62 -25.94 -13.13 2.34
C ASP A 62 -25.25 -11.78 2.11
N PHE A 63 -23.97 -11.72 2.50
CA PHE A 63 -23.07 -10.62 2.18
C PHE A 63 -23.57 -9.23 2.66
N LYS A 64 -24.43 -9.21 3.70
CA LYS A 64 -25.02 -7.99 4.27
C LYS A 64 -23.95 -7.13 4.93
N TYR A 65 -23.17 -7.72 5.83
CA TYR A 65 -21.95 -7.13 6.38
C TYR A 65 -20.72 -7.89 5.88
N LEU A 66 -19.74 -7.13 5.39
CA LEU A 66 -18.49 -7.64 4.85
C LEU A 66 -17.33 -7.18 5.73
N PRO A 67 -16.81 -8.03 6.64
CA PRO A 67 -15.54 -7.78 7.27
C PRO A 67 -14.44 -7.65 6.21
N ALA A 68 -13.46 -6.79 6.47
CA ALA A 68 -12.35 -6.66 5.55
C ALA A 68 -11.55 -7.97 5.42
N GLY A 69 -10.83 -8.08 4.31
CA GLY A 69 -10.25 -9.37 3.90
C GLY A 69 -9.32 -10.05 4.92
N ARG A 70 -8.69 -9.30 5.83
CA ARG A 70 -7.83 -9.86 6.89
C ARG A 70 -8.66 -10.57 7.96
N ILE A 71 -9.80 -9.99 8.34
CA ILE A 71 -10.76 -10.64 9.24
C ILE A 71 -11.30 -11.91 8.59
N THR A 72 -11.78 -11.81 7.35
CA THR A 72 -12.38 -12.94 6.62
C THR A 72 -11.42 -14.12 6.44
N ALA A 73 -10.15 -13.83 6.09
CA ALA A 73 -9.13 -14.86 5.89
C ALA A 73 -8.50 -15.37 7.19
N GLY A 74 -8.49 -14.57 8.26
CA GLY A 74 -7.70 -14.84 9.47
C GLY A 74 -8.50 -15.36 10.66
N ALA A 75 -9.70 -14.85 10.91
CA ALA A 75 -10.47 -15.12 12.12
C ALA A 75 -10.77 -16.63 12.26
N GLY A 76 -10.50 -17.21 13.42
CA GLY A 76 -10.80 -18.63 13.70
C GLY A 76 -9.93 -19.64 12.97
N THR A 77 -8.85 -19.23 12.29
CA THR A 77 -7.92 -20.15 11.59
C THR A 77 -6.76 -20.65 12.45
N ALA A 78 -6.64 -20.16 13.69
CA ALA A 78 -5.50 -20.38 14.59
C ALA A 78 -4.12 -19.93 14.05
N ARG A 79 -4.07 -19.29 12.88
CA ARG A 79 -2.84 -18.73 12.31
C ARG A 79 -2.42 -17.48 13.10
N LYS A 80 -1.11 -17.31 13.29
CA LYS A 80 -0.54 -16.10 13.92
C LYS A 80 -0.48 -14.95 12.91
N VAL A 81 -1.63 -14.35 12.64
CA VAL A 81 -1.79 -13.19 11.77
C VAL A 81 -2.54 -12.09 12.48
N THR A 82 -2.36 -10.86 12.01
CA THR A 82 -3.21 -9.73 12.41
C THR A 82 -4.51 -9.74 11.62
N LEU A 83 -5.61 -9.35 12.27
CA LEU A 83 -6.91 -9.13 11.64
C LEU A 83 -7.08 -7.68 11.16
N PHE A 84 -6.09 -6.82 11.42
CA PHE A 84 -6.07 -5.42 11.01
C PHE A 84 -5.53 -5.27 9.59
N ASN A 85 -6.07 -4.31 8.85
CA ASN A 85 -5.71 -4.08 7.45
C ASN A 85 -4.70 -2.95 7.29
N CYS A 86 -4.85 -1.91 8.10
CA CYS A 86 -4.24 -0.60 7.86
C CYS A 86 -3.39 -0.17 9.05
N PHE A 87 -2.18 0.30 8.76
CA PHE A 87 -1.21 0.76 9.76
C PHE A 87 -0.55 2.06 9.31
N VAL A 88 -0.14 2.87 10.27
CA VAL A 88 0.88 3.92 10.11
C VAL A 88 2.00 3.61 11.10
N MET A 89 3.25 3.63 10.64
CA MET A 89 4.40 3.30 11.50
C MET A 89 4.73 4.43 12.48
N GLY A 90 5.62 4.13 13.42
CA GLY A 90 6.20 5.12 14.31
C GLY A 90 6.82 6.30 13.56
N THR A 91 6.93 7.43 14.25
CA THR A 91 7.65 8.61 13.75
C THR A 91 9.09 8.24 13.47
N ILE A 92 9.58 8.51 12.25
CA ILE A 92 10.94 8.14 11.86
C ILE A 92 11.94 9.06 12.56
N PRO A 93 12.80 8.56 13.47
CA PRO A 93 13.81 9.39 14.10
C PRO A 93 14.89 9.73 13.08
N ASP A 94 15.28 11.01 13.00
CA ASP A 94 16.29 11.54 12.06
C ASP A 94 17.72 11.14 12.46
N SER A 95 17.98 9.84 12.46
CA SER A 95 19.26 9.21 12.76
C SER A 95 19.35 7.87 12.03
N MET A 96 20.58 7.43 11.71
CA MET A 96 20.76 6.16 10.99
C MET A 96 20.16 4.96 11.75
N ALA A 97 20.35 4.89 13.07
CA ALA A 97 19.77 3.83 13.89
C ALA A 97 18.24 3.86 13.86
N GLY A 98 17.63 5.04 14.09
CA GLY A 98 16.19 5.20 14.07
C GLY A 98 15.55 4.85 12.72
N ILE A 99 16.18 5.26 11.61
CA ILE A 99 15.73 4.91 10.26
C ILE A 99 15.71 3.38 10.07
N PHE A 100 16.79 2.69 10.40
CA PHE A 100 16.87 1.24 10.21
C PHE A 100 16.01 0.44 11.20
N ASP A 101 15.77 0.97 12.41
CA ASP A 101 14.80 0.38 13.35
C ASP A 101 13.37 0.48 12.79
N MET A 102 12.98 1.62 12.22
CA MET A 102 11.66 1.77 11.57
C MET A 102 11.52 0.88 10.33
N LEU A 103 12.59 0.70 9.55
CA LEU A 103 12.61 -0.23 8.42
C LEU A 103 12.38 -1.68 8.86
N LYS A 104 13.00 -2.10 9.96
CA LYS A 104 12.79 -3.42 10.56
C LYS A 104 11.34 -3.61 11.02
N GLU A 105 10.78 -2.62 11.70
CA GLU A 105 9.39 -2.65 12.17
C GLU A 105 8.37 -2.72 11.02
N ALA A 106 8.64 -1.98 9.94
CA ALA A 106 7.89 -2.05 8.70
C ALA A 106 7.88 -3.48 8.11
N ALA A 107 9.05 -4.12 8.03
CA ALA A 107 9.19 -5.48 7.53
C ALA A 107 8.34 -6.49 8.32
N LEU A 108 8.37 -6.40 9.65
CA LEU A 108 7.60 -7.28 10.54
C LEU A 108 6.09 -7.09 10.38
N THR A 109 5.65 -5.84 10.22
CA THR A 109 4.24 -5.50 10.03
C THR A 109 3.72 -5.99 8.68
N MET A 110 4.49 -5.80 7.60
CA MET A 110 4.11 -6.28 6.26
C MET A 110 4.08 -7.80 6.15
N GLN A 111 4.97 -8.49 6.88
CA GLN A 111 5.00 -9.95 6.92
C GLN A 111 3.64 -10.52 7.37
N GLN A 112 2.98 -9.89 8.35
CA GLN A 112 1.64 -10.27 8.79
C GLN A 112 0.52 -9.71 7.90
N GLY A 113 0.86 -8.72 7.07
CA GLY A 113 0.05 -8.27 5.95
C GLY A 113 -0.75 -7.00 6.12
N GLY A 114 -0.33 -6.15 7.04
CA GLY A 114 -0.76 -4.76 7.06
C GLY A 114 -0.27 -3.99 5.85
N GLY A 115 -1.14 -3.17 5.26
CA GLY A 115 -0.72 -2.06 4.41
C GLY A 115 -0.26 -0.90 5.29
N ILE A 116 0.84 -0.24 4.93
CA ILE A 116 1.57 0.62 5.87
C ILE A 116 1.79 2.04 5.33
N GLY A 117 1.56 3.05 6.16
CA GLY A 117 1.89 4.45 5.90
C GLY A 117 3.08 5.00 6.66
N TYR A 118 3.70 6.04 6.09
CA TYR A 118 4.85 6.74 6.67
C TYR A 118 4.75 8.25 6.43
N ASP A 119 5.24 9.03 7.41
CA ASP A 119 5.63 10.42 7.23
C ASP A 119 7.15 10.49 7.07
N PHE A 120 7.62 10.93 5.91
CA PHE A 120 9.05 11.11 5.63
C PHE A 120 9.54 12.53 5.91
N SER A 121 8.65 13.43 6.36
CA SER A 121 8.98 14.85 6.63
C SER A 121 9.91 15.05 7.83
N THR A 122 10.11 14.01 8.65
CA THR A 122 10.98 14.07 9.83
C THR A 122 12.46 13.88 9.48
N ILE A 123 12.79 13.35 8.31
CA ILE A 123 14.17 13.11 7.88
C ILE A 123 14.73 14.40 7.28
N ARG A 124 15.92 14.81 7.70
CA ARG A 124 16.55 16.05 7.21
C ARG A 124 16.72 16.05 5.69
N PRO A 125 16.60 17.23 5.04
CA PRO A 125 16.70 17.32 3.59
C PRO A 125 18.11 17.02 3.08
N ARG A 126 18.20 16.71 1.79
CA ARG A 126 19.46 16.49 1.10
C ARG A 126 20.37 17.71 1.25
N GLY A 127 21.66 17.48 1.52
CA GLY A 127 22.64 18.56 1.72
C GLY A 127 22.63 19.18 3.12
N ALA A 128 21.76 18.73 4.04
CA ALA A 128 21.82 19.16 5.44
C ALA A 128 23.02 18.53 6.17
N ASP A 129 23.57 19.25 7.14
CA ASP A 129 24.75 18.80 7.89
C ASP A 129 24.49 17.51 8.70
N VAL A 130 25.41 16.54 8.62
CA VAL A 130 25.44 15.37 9.51
C VAL A 130 26.49 15.58 10.61
N LYS A 131 26.00 15.92 11.81
CA LYS A 131 26.85 16.10 13.01
C LYS A 131 27.72 14.86 13.26
N GLY A 132 29.03 15.07 13.37
CA GLY A 132 30.01 14.03 13.72
C GLY A 132 30.65 13.29 12.55
N VAL A 133 30.15 13.46 11.32
CA VAL A 133 30.68 12.76 10.12
C VAL A 133 31.22 13.75 9.06
N ALA A 134 30.98 15.06 9.23
CA ALA A 134 31.41 16.11 8.29
C ALA A 134 31.02 15.81 6.83
N ALA A 135 29.82 15.22 6.65
CA ALA A 135 29.25 14.84 5.37
C ALA A 135 27.84 15.40 5.24
N ASP A 136 27.39 15.53 4.00
CA ASP A 136 26.05 15.98 3.65
C ASP A 136 25.04 14.83 3.76
N ALA A 137 23.83 15.15 4.23
CA ALA A 137 22.73 14.19 4.27
C ALA A 137 22.25 13.82 2.85
N SER A 138 21.82 12.57 2.69
CA SER A 138 21.29 12.05 1.42
C SER A 138 19.83 12.43 1.16
N GLY A 139 19.10 12.87 2.19
CA GLY A 139 17.68 13.24 2.13
C GLY A 139 16.70 12.07 2.21
N PRO A 140 15.41 12.31 2.56
CA PRO A 140 14.37 11.29 2.72
C PRO A 140 14.23 10.34 1.54
N LEU A 141 14.25 10.83 0.29
CA LEU A 141 14.00 10.01 -0.89
C LEU A 141 15.00 8.87 -1.05
N SER A 142 16.26 9.08 -0.67
CA SER A 142 17.29 8.04 -0.72
C SER A 142 16.98 6.88 0.24
N PHE A 143 16.37 7.17 1.39
CA PHE A 143 15.92 6.14 2.32
C PHE A 143 14.62 5.51 1.86
N MET A 144 13.72 6.25 1.20
CA MET A 144 12.52 5.68 0.60
C MET A 144 12.86 4.57 -0.41
N ASP A 145 13.95 4.71 -1.17
CA ASP A 145 14.43 3.65 -2.07
C ASP A 145 14.78 2.34 -1.32
N VAL A 146 15.25 2.44 -0.07
CA VAL A 146 15.51 1.27 0.80
C VAL A 146 14.21 0.60 1.23
N TRP A 147 13.18 1.37 1.61
CA TRP A 147 11.86 0.82 1.91
C TRP A 147 11.21 0.16 0.70
N ASP A 148 11.34 0.79 -0.47
CA ASP A 148 10.81 0.28 -1.73
C ASP A 148 11.46 -1.09 -2.09
N ALA A 149 12.78 -1.21 -1.94
CA ALA A 149 13.50 -2.47 -2.10
C ALA A 149 13.10 -3.54 -1.06
N MET A 150 12.91 -3.14 0.20
CA MET A 150 12.43 -4.04 1.26
C MET A 150 11.04 -4.59 0.93
N CYS A 151 10.10 -3.72 0.52
CA CYS A 151 8.73 -4.10 0.20
C CYS A 151 8.66 -5.05 -1.00
N ARG A 152 9.52 -4.87 -2.02
CA ARG A 152 9.65 -5.83 -3.14
C ARG A 152 10.03 -7.24 -2.69
N THR A 153 10.79 -7.35 -1.61
CA THR A 153 11.33 -8.64 -1.13
C THR A 153 10.35 -9.40 -0.24
N ILE A 154 9.47 -8.70 0.48
CA ILE A 154 8.58 -9.28 1.48
C ILE A 154 7.26 -9.70 0.82
N MET A 155 6.98 -11.01 0.84
CA MET A 155 5.65 -11.51 0.55
C MET A 155 4.78 -11.38 1.79
N SER A 156 3.67 -10.66 1.67
CA SER A 156 2.67 -10.56 2.71
C SER A 156 1.93 -11.89 2.89
N ALA A 157 1.55 -12.24 4.13
CA ALA A 157 0.71 -13.40 4.40
C ALA A 157 -0.51 -13.46 3.44
N GLY A 158 -0.70 -14.59 2.75
CA GLY A 158 -1.78 -14.78 1.77
C GLY A 158 -1.45 -14.35 0.34
N SER A 159 -0.18 -14.44 -0.08
CA SER A 159 0.28 -14.24 -1.46
C SER A 159 0.02 -12.84 -2.05
N ARG A 160 -0.02 -11.80 -1.20
CA ARG A 160 -0.16 -10.39 -1.63
C ARG A 160 1.20 -9.70 -1.67
N ARG A 161 1.38 -8.79 -2.64
CA ARG A 161 2.46 -7.80 -2.59
C ARG A 161 2.20 -6.83 -1.43
N GLY A 162 3.27 -6.36 -0.78
CA GLY A 162 3.15 -5.26 0.19
C GLY A 162 2.69 -3.98 -0.52
N ALA A 163 1.96 -3.13 0.18
CA ALA A 163 1.53 -1.82 -0.29
C ALA A 163 1.88 -0.78 0.77
N MET A 164 2.46 0.34 0.34
CA MET A 164 2.88 1.42 1.23
C MET A 164 2.30 2.77 0.82
N MET A 165 2.16 3.69 1.79
CA MET A 165 1.93 5.12 1.56
C MET A 165 3.15 5.91 2.06
N ALA A 166 3.71 6.76 1.22
CA ALA A 166 4.67 7.77 1.64
C ALA A 166 4.00 9.14 1.61
N THR A 167 4.12 9.86 2.73
CA THR A 167 3.65 11.25 2.82
C THR A 167 4.80 12.21 3.10
N MET A 168 4.68 13.43 2.59
CA MET A 168 5.62 14.52 2.85
C MET A 168 4.86 15.84 2.95
N ARG A 169 5.20 16.67 3.93
CA ARG A 169 4.63 18.01 4.09
C ARG A 169 5.01 18.94 2.95
N CYS A 170 4.05 19.77 2.55
CA CYS A 170 4.23 20.78 1.50
C CYS A 170 5.33 21.83 1.79
N ASP A 171 5.83 21.91 3.02
CA ASP A 171 6.91 22.81 3.44
C ASP A 171 8.26 22.10 3.63
N HIS A 172 8.36 20.79 3.35
CA HIS A 172 9.64 20.10 3.44
C HIS A 172 10.61 20.57 2.33
N PRO A 173 11.91 20.79 2.59
CA PRO A 173 12.84 21.30 1.56
C PRO A 173 13.06 20.38 0.36
N ASP A 174 12.84 19.08 0.53
CA ASP A 174 12.90 18.10 -0.56
C ASP A 174 11.53 17.83 -1.26
N ILE A 175 10.52 18.69 -1.03
CA ILE A 175 9.16 18.48 -1.55
C ILE A 175 9.11 18.44 -3.09
N GLU A 176 9.91 19.27 -3.76
CA GLU A 176 9.90 19.29 -5.24
C GLU A 176 10.42 17.98 -5.83
N GLN A 177 11.45 17.38 -5.23
CA GLN A 177 11.96 16.07 -5.64
C GLN A 177 10.98 14.96 -5.30
N PHE A 178 10.27 15.07 -4.17
CA PHE A 178 9.22 14.13 -3.78
C PHE A 178 8.07 14.13 -4.80
N ILE A 179 7.63 15.30 -5.25
CA ILE A 179 6.57 15.45 -6.27
C ILE A 179 6.94 14.71 -7.56
N THR A 180 8.17 14.88 -8.05
CA THR A 180 8.61 14.29 -9.33
C THR A 180 9.24 12.90 -9.18
N ALA A 181 9.18 12.28 -8.00
CA ALA A 181 9.97 11.08 -7.71
C ALA A 181 9.57 9.88 -8.60
N LYS A 182 8.30 9.81 -9.01
CA LYS A 182 7.73 8.76 -9.87
C LYS A 182 7.58 9.17 -11.33
N SER A 183 8.14 10.30 -11.74
CA SER A 183 8.34 10.58 -13.17
C SER A 183 9.28 9.54 -13.81
N ASP A 184 10.14 8.90 -13.01
CA ASP A 184 10.75 7.60 -13.35
C ASP A 184 9.79 6.46 -12.97
N PRO A 185 9.18 5.75 -13.93
CA PRO A 185 8.20 4.69 -13.66
C PRO A 185 8.80 3.47 -12.94
N ALA A 186 10.14 3.35 -12.87
CA ALA A 186 10.81 2.26 -12.17
C ALA A 186 10.99 2.52 -10.66
N ARG A 187 10.94 3.78 -10.23
CA ARG A 187 11.28 4.19 -8.86
C ARG A 187 10.05 4.24 -7.95
N LEU A 188 10.21 3.85 -6.68
CA LEU A 188 9.17 3.93 -5.64
C LEU A 188 7.84 3.24 -6.01
N ARG A 189 7.90 2.17 -6.81
CA ARG A 189 6.71 1.46 -7.31
C ARG A 189 5.87 0.83 -6.20
N MET A 190 6.46 0.57 -5.04
CA MET A 190 5.76 -0.03 -3.90
C MET A 190 5.06 1.00 -3.01
N PHE A 191 5.24 2.30 -3.30
CA PHE A 191 4.58 3.41 -2.62
C PHE A 191 3.48 4.01 -3.47
N ASN A 192 2.33 4.24 -2.84
CA ASN A 192 1.52 5.40 -3.17
C ASN A 192 2.16 6.64 -2.54
N MET A 193 2.14 7.77 -3.23
CA MET A 193 2.73 9.02 -2.73
C MET A 193 1.69 10.11 -2.56
N SER A 194 1.75 10.87 -1.47
CA SER A 194 0.84 12.00 -1.26
C SER A 194 1.49 13.18 -0.53
N VAL A 195 1.14 14.39 -0.96
CA VAL A 195 1.58 15.62 -0.29
C VAL A 195 0.61 15.97 0.83
N LEU A 196 1.14 16.22 2.02
CA LEU A 196 0.39 16.75 3.15
C LEU A 196 0.27 18.27 2.98
N VAL A 197 -0.87 18.70 2.49
CA VAL A 197 -1.20 20.09 2.20
C VAL A 197 -1.87 20.73 3.41
N THR A 198 -1.35 21.87 3.85
CA THR A 198 -1.89 22.68 4.95
C THR A 198 -2.91 23.69 4.43
N ASP A 199 -3.81 24.15 5.29
CA ASP A 199 -4.76 25.21 4.94
C ASP A 199 -4.00 26.53 4.65
N ALA A 200 -2.91 26.80 5.39
CA ALA A 200 -2.06 27.96 5.14
C ALA A 200 -1.40 27.94 3.74
N PHE A 201 -0.99 26.77 3.25
CA PHE A 201 -0.48 26.62 1.89
C PHE A 201 -1.57 26.93 0.85
N MET A 202 -2.78 26.39 1.05
CA MET A 202 -3.90 26.63 0.12
C MET A 202 -4.30 28.11 0.07
N GLU A 203 -4.30 28.81 1.19
CA GLU A 203 -4.51 30.26 1.23
C GLU A 203 -3.40 31.01 0.50
N ALA A 204 -2.13 30.62 0.68
CA ALA A 204 -1.01 31.18 -0.06
C ALA A 204 -1.11 30.92 -1.58
N VAL A 205 -1.59 29.74 -2.00
CA VAL A 205 -1.87 29.41 -3.41
C VAL A 205 -2.94 30.35 -3.96
N LYS A 206 -4.06 30.53 -3.26
CA LYS A 206 -5.14 31.45 -3.68
C LYS A 206 -4.64 32.88 -3.79
N ALA A 207 -3.81 33.32 -2.84
CA ALA A 207 -3.23 34.66 -2.79
C ALA A 207 -2.04 34.90 -3.73
N ASP A 208 -1.54 33.88 -4.42
CA ASP A 208 -0.29 33.94 -5.19
C ASP A 208 0.92 34.38 -4.34
N GLY A 209 0.96 33.91 -3.09
CA GLY A 209 1.93 34.32 -2.07
C GLY A 209 3.21 33.49 -2.03
N PRO A 210 4.19 33.90 -1.22
CA PRO A 210 5.39 33.12 -0.95
C PRO A 210 5.08 31.92 -0.04
N TRP A 211 5.89 30.87 -0.16
CA TRP A 211 5.86 29.69 0.70
C TRP A 211 7.28 29.29 1.11
N GLU A 212 7.52 29.13 2.41
CA GLU A 212 8.83 28.79 2.94
C GLU A 212 8.99 27.28 3.06
N LEU A 213 10.05 26.75 2.47
CA LEU A 213 10.48 25.39 2.65
C LEU A 213 11.43 25.33 3.83
N THR A 214 11.02 24.64 4.90
CA THR A 214 11.65 24.70 6.22
C THR A 214 11.95 23.33 6.79
N PHE A 215 13.04 23.22 7.54
CA PHE A 215 13.34 22.04 8.35
C PHE A 215 13.96 22.46 9.68
N GLY A 216 13.31 22.09 10.79
CA GLY A 216 13.59 22.67 12.10
C GLY A 216 13.35 24.18 12.07
N ASP A 217 14.27 24.95 12.64
CA ASP A 217 14.17 26.43 12.69
C ASP A 217 14.80 27.12 11.47
N ARG A 218 15.14 26.37 10.41
CA ARG A 218 15.84 26.90 9.23
C ARG A 218 14.93 26.92 8.00
N VAL A 219 14.81 28.09 7.38
CA VAL A 219 14.31 28.25 6.02
C VAL A 219 15.43 27.86 5.04
N PHE A 220 15.19 26.89 4.18
CA PHE A 220 16.12 26.46 3.14
C PHE A 220 15.90 27.23 1.84
N GLN A 221 14.64 27.45 1.50
CA GLN A 221 14.24 28.13 0.27
C GLN A 221 12.85 28.74 0.45
N THR A 222 12.59 29.86 -0.22
CA THR A 222 11.23 30.40 -0.38
C THR A 222 10.83 30.26 -1.85
N VAL A 223 9.67 29.68 -2.10
CA VAL A 223 9.08 29.49 -3.44
C VAL A 223 7.77 30.26 -3.56
N ASN A 224 7.23 30.41 -4.76
CA ASN A 224 5.84 30.85 -4.91
C ASN A 224 4.91 29.65 -4.66
N ALA A 225 3.87 29.85 -3.84
CA ALA A 225 2.95 28.77 -3.45
C ALA A 225 2.18 28.20 -4.65
N ARG A 226 1.71 29.07 -5.55
CA ARG A 226 0.99 28.69 -6.77
C ARG A 226 1.87 27.90 -7.72
N ASP A 227 3.14 28.24 -7.85
CA ASP A 227 4.10 27.48 -8.66
C ASP A 227 4.33 26.07 -8.10
N LEU A 228 4.50 25.94 -6.77
CA LEU A 228 4.61 24.63 -6.13
C LEU A 228 3.33 23.81 -6.29
N TRP A 229 2.16 24.44 -6.14
CA TRP A 229 0.87 23.79 -6.38
C TRP A 229 0.73 23.33 -7.84
N ASN A 230 1.09 24.17 -8.81
CA ASN A 230 1.08 23.81 -10.21
C ASN A 230 2.03 22.63 -10.48
N LYS A 231 3.19 22.53 -9.82
CA LYS A 231 4.08 21.37 -9.91
C LYS A 231 3.42 20.10 -9.38
N ILE A 232 2.75 20.16 -8.22
CA ILE A 232 1.99 19.02 -7.67
C ILE A 232 0.95 18.58 -8.70
N MET A 233 0.10 19.50 -9.16
CA MET A 233 -0.99 19.22 -10.09
C MET A 233 -0.50 18.70 -11.44
N GLN A 234 0.60 19.26 -11.98
CA GLN A 234 1.15 18.83 -13.26
C GLN A 234 1.65 17.39 -13.17
N ASN A 235 2.39 17.05 -12.10
CA ASN A 235 2.87 15.67 -11.95
C ASN A 235 1.71 14.69 -11.73
N THR A 236 0.67 15.07 -10.96
CA THR A 236 -0.54 14.24 -10.84
C THR A 236 -1.28 14.10 -12.17
N TYR A 237 -1.36 15.15 -12.97
CA TYR A 237 -2.01 15.12 -14.29
C TYR A 237 -1.30 14.17 -15.27
N ASP A 238 0.04 14.14 -15.21
CA ASP A 238 0.87 13.32 -16.08
C ASP A 238 1.05 11.88 -15.56
N GLN A 239 1.16 11.68 -14.25
CA GLN A 239 1.60 10.43 -13.61
C GLN A 239 0.57 9.82 -12.64
N ALA A 240 -0.60 10.45 -12.45
CA ALA A 240 -1.61 10.13 -11.42
C ALA A 240 -1.16 10.29 -9.96
N GLU A 241 0.08 10.73 -9.71
CA GLU A 241 0.66 10.91 -8.38
C GLU A 241 1.57 12.16 -8.34
N PRO A 242 1.85 12.74 -7.17
CA PRO A 242 1.33 12.38 -5.85
C PRO A 242 -0.16 12.75 -5.68
N GLY A 243 -0.86 12.06 -4.78
CA GLY A 243 -2.16 12.47 -4.26
C GLY A 243 -2.04 13.69 -3.32
N VAL A 244 -3.18 14.23 -2.90
CA VAL A 244 -3.23 15.35 -1.95
C VAL A 244 -4.01 14.94 -0.69
N ILE A 245 -3.42 15.20 0.47
CA ILE A 245 -4.00 14.99 1.78
C ILE A 245 -4.08 16.33 2.49
N PHE A 246 -5.28 16.77 2.87
CA PHE A 246 -5.49 18.05 3.56
C PHE A 246 -5.29 17.85 5.07
N ILE A 247 -4.03 17.93 5.51
CA ILE A 247 -3.59 17.42 6.81
C ILE A 247 -4.15 18.21 8.00
N ASP A 248 -4.30 19.53 7.85
CA ASP A 248 -4.89 20.38 8.89
C ASP A 248 -6.37 20.04 9.09
N ARG A 249 -7.06 19.75 7.99
CA ARG A 249 -8.46 19.32 8.03
C ARG A 249 -8.62 17.97 8.71
N ILE A 250 -7.76 17.02 8.39
CA ILE A 250 -7.73 15.72 9.06
C ILE A 250 -7.52 15.89 10.57
N ASN A 251 -6.52 16.67 10.98
CA ASN A 251 -6.24 16.89 12.39
C ASN A 251 -7.37 17.65 13.11
N LYS A 252 -7.97 18.64 12.47
CA LYS A 252 -9.12 19.37 13.01
C LYS A 252 -10.35 18.46 13.17
N ALA A 253 -10.62 17.61 12.17
CA ALA A 253 -11.75 16.69 12.16
C ALA A 253 -11.52 15.40 12.97
N ASN A 254 -10.30 15.16 13.45
CA ASN A 254 -9.99 14.01 14.28
C ASN A 254 -10.64 14.15 15.67
N ASN A 255 -11.46 13.16 16.06
CA ASN A 255 -12.10 13.14 17.39
C ASN A 255 -11.09 13.09 18.55
N LEU A 256 -9.85 12.66 18.27
CA LEU A 256 -8.78 12.56 19.25
C LEU A 256 -7.71 13.65 19.12
N ASN A 257 -8.02 14.77 18.46
CA ASN A 257 -7.10 15.91 18.29
C ASN A 257 -6.48 16.44 19.61
N TYR A 258 -7.07 16.13 20.76
CA TYR A 258 -6.58 16.52 22.08
C TYR A 258 -5.48 15.61 22.67
N VAL A 259 -5.23 14.44 22.08
CA VAL A 259 -4.23 13.45 22.57
C VAL A 259 -3.31 12.91 21.46
N GLU A 260 -3.53 13.27 20.21
CA GLU A 260 -2.68 12.82 19.11
C GLU A 260 -2.63 13.81 17.95
N GLN A 261 -1.65 13.56 17.08
CA GLN A 261 -1.50 14.25 15.81
C GLN A 261 -1.34 13.21 14.69
N ILE A 262 -2.03 13.45 13.58
CA ILE A 262 -1.95 12.65 12.37
C ILE A 262 -0.94 13.29 11.43
N ALA A 263 -0.03 12.48 10.91
CA ALA A 263 0.99 12.89 9.95
C ALA A 263 1.08 11.97 8.72
N ALA A 264 0.29 10.89 8.65
CA ALA A 264 0.26 10.00 7.50
C ALA A 264 -1.08 9.26 7.42
N THR A 265 -1.31 8.59 6.30
CA THR A 265 -2.42 7.64 6.11
C THR A 265 -1.88 6.27 5.77
N ASN A 266 -2.70 5.24 5.89
CA ASN A 266 -2.47 3.95 5.25
C ASN A 266 -2.41 4.07 3.69
N PRO A 267 -2.07 2.99 2.97
CA PRO A 267 -1.90 2.99 1.51
C PRO A 267 -3.03 3.60 0.68
N CYS A 268 -4.29 3.45 1.09
CA CYS A 268 -5.44 3.89 0.27
C CYS A 268 -6.07 5.21 0.75
N GLY A 269 -5.49 5.89 1.75
CA GLY A 269 -5.88 7.23 2.20
C GLY A 269 -7.10 7.31 3.13
N GLU A 270 -7.80 6.20 3.36
CA GLU A 270 -9.04 6.12 4.13
C GLU A 270 -8.83 6.06 5.65
N GLN A 271 -7.62 5.72 6.10
CA GLN A 271 -7.21 5.69 7.50
C GLN A 271 -6.03 6.64 7.75
N PRO A 272 -6.32 7.92 8.06
CA PRO A 272 -5.35 8.80 8.70
C PRO A 272 -5.12 8.30 10.12
N LEU A 273 -3.89 7.90 10.43
CA LEU A 273 -3.57 7.23 11.69
C LEU A 273 -2.40 7.93 12.38
N PRO A 274 -2.40 7.96 13.73
CA PRO A 274 -1.25 8.45 14.49
C PRO A 274 -0.07 7.47 14.34
N PRO A 275 1.14 7.84 14.79
CA PRO A 275 2.25 6.89 14.89
C PRO A 275 1.85 5.60 15.62
N TYR A 276 2.20 4.46 15.03
CA TYR A 276 1.80 3.10 15.46
C TYR A 276 0.30 2.81 15.42
N GLY A 277 -0.51 3.72 14.89
CA GLY A 277 -1.94 3.54 14.73
C GLY A 277 -2.26 2.37 13.81
N ALA A 278 -3.30 1.62 14.17
CA ALA A 278 -3.81 0.51 13.39
C ALA A 278 -5.33 0.60 13.29
N CYS A 279 -5.89 0.19 12.16
CA CYS A 279 -7.33 0.08 12.00
C CYS A 279 -7.75 -1.22 11.30
N LEU A 280 -8.83 -1.79 11.83
CA LEU A 280 -9.58 -2.88 11.21
C LEU A 280 -10.80 -2.30 10.48
N LEU A 281 -11.16 -2.90 9.35
CA LEU A 281 -12.17 -2.36 8.44
C LEU A 281 -13.35 -3.32 8.27
N GLY A 282 -14.51 -2.77 7.94
CA GLY A 282 -15.71 -3.51 7.60
C GLY A 282 -16.63 -2.66 6.73
N SER A 283 -17.53 -3.29 5.96
CA SER A 283 -18.41 -2.58 5.03
C SER A 283 -19.82 -3.13 5.05
N ILE A 284 -20.81 -2.24 5.17
CA ILE A 284 -22.22 -2.56 4.97
C ILE A 284 -22.53 -2.59 3.48
N ASN A 285 -23.14 -3.66 3.00
CA ASN A 285 -23.60 -3.76 1.61
C ASN A 285 -24.99 -3.14 1.46
N LEU A 286 -25.04 -1.89 1.00
CA LEU A 286 -26.29 -1.15 0.88
C LEU A 286 -27.25 -1.79 -0.11
N ALA A 287 -26.74 -2.39 -1.19
CA ALA A 287 -27.53 -3.05 -2.22
C ALA A 287 -28.38 -4.22 -1.68
N ARG A 288 -27.92 -4.88 -0.60
CA ARG A 288 -28.65 -6.00 0.04
C ARG A 288 -29.75 -5.55 1.00
N LEU A 289 -29.83 -4.25 1.28
CA LEU A 289 -30.81 -3.66 2.19
C LEU A 289 -31.92 -2.89 1.45
N VAL A 290 -31.87 -2.85 0.11
CA VAL A 290 -32.93 -2.25 -0.70
C VAL A 290 -34.12 -3.21 -0.83
N THR A 291 -35.32 -2.72 -0.51
CA THR A 291 -36.59 -3.40 -0.78
C THR A 291 -37.14 -2.98 -2.14
N ASP A 292 -37.86 -3.88 -2.81
CA ASP A 292 -38.53 -3.63 -4.10
C ASP A 292 -37.65 -2.96 -5.18
N PRO A 293 -36.44 -3.47 -5.46
CA PRO A 293 -35.48 -2.81 -6.34
C PRO A 293 -36.07 -2.54 -7.73
N PHE A 294 -35.82 -1.33 -8.23
CA PHE A 294 -36.30 -0.78 -9.51
C PHE A 294 -37.81 -0.51 -9.59
N GLU A 295 -38.55 -0.66 -8.50
CA GLU A 295 -39.96 -0.28 -8.43
C GLU A 295 -40.15 1.13 -7.84
N LYS A 296 -41.34 1.70 -8.00
CA LYS A 296 -41.69 2.99 -7.39
C LYS A 296 -41.64 3.00 -5.86
N ALA A 297 -41.74 1.82 -5.23
CA ALA A 297 -41.66 1.65 -3.78
C ALA A 297 -40.24 1.27 -3.31
N ALA A 298 -39.24 1.34 -4.20
CA ALA A 298 -37.87 1.01 -3.84
C ALA A 298 -37.36 1.96 -2.74
N GLU A 299 -36.88 1.39 -1.64
CA GLU A 299 -36.31 2.14 -0.52
C GLU A 299 -35.21 1.33 0.18
N LEU A 300 -34.31 2.01 0.88
CA LEU A 300 -33.35 1.35 1.77
C LEU A 300 -34.04 1.07 3.11
N ASN A 301 -34.03 -0.16 3.58
CA ASN A 301 -34.61 -0.51 4.88
C ASN A 301 -33.75 0.03 6.04
N GLU A 302 -34.10 1.22 6.55
CA GLU A 302 -33.35 1.91 7.60
C GLU A 302 -33.31 1.17 8.93
N ALA A 303 -34.37 0.43 9.27
CA ALA A 303 -34.40 -0.38 10.50
C ALA A 303 -33.39 -1.54 10.42
N ALA A 304 -33.38 -2.25 9.29
CA ALA A 304 -32.41 -3.32 9.03
C ALA A 304 -30.97 -2.78 8.95
N LEU A 305 -30.78 -1.59 8.36
CA LEU A 305 -29.49 -0.91 8.35
C LEU A 305 -29.00 -0.64 9.78
N THR A 306 -29.85 -0.08 10.63
CA THR A 306 -29.51 0.27 12.02
C THR A 306 -29.12 -0.96 12.82
N GLU A 307 -29.90 -2.03 12.77
CA GLU A 307 -29.61 -3.29 13.48
C GLU A 307 -28.30 -3.93 12.98
N LEU A 308 -28.08 -3.92 11.66
CA LEU A 308 -26.87 -4.47 11.06
C LEU A 308 -25.63 -3.66 11.46
N VAL A 309 -25.70 -2.33 11.44
CA VAL A 309 -24.61 -1.44 11.87
C VAL A 309 -24.27 -1.68 13.34
N GLN A 310 -25.27 -1.77 14.23
CA GLN A 310 -25.05 -2.05 15.64
C GLN A 310 -24.33 -3.38 15.86
N THR A 311 -24.75 -4.42 15.12
CA THR A 311 -24.11 -5.73 15.18
C THR A 311 -22.69 -5.69 14.62
N ALA A 312 -22.47 -5.01 13.49
CA ALA A 312 -21.17 -4.86 12.85
C ALA A 312 -20.17 -4.12 13.75
N VAL A 313 -20.57 -3.02 14.39
CA VAL A 313 -19.72 -2.28 15.34
C VAL A 313 -19.27 -3.17 16.50
N ARG A 314 -20.16 -3.99 17.05
CA ARG A 314 -19.78 -4.95 18.10
C ARG A 314 -18.83 -6.03 17.60
N MET A 315 -19.07 -6.58 16.41
CA MET A 315 -18.13 -7.53 15.79
C MET A 315 -16.75 -6.89 15.62
N MET A 316 -16.70 -5.65 15.13
CA MET A 316 -15.48 -4.88 14.92
C MET A 316 -14.76 -4.55 16.24
N ASP A 317 -15.47 -4.16 17.30
CA ASP A 317 -14.89 -3.98 18.64
C ASP A 317 -14.26 -5.28 19.16
N ASN A 318 -14.89 -6.43 18.92
CA ASN A 318 -14.33 -7.73 19.32
C ASN A 318 -13.08 -8.11 18.53
N VAL A 319 -12.93 -7.65 17.28
CA VAL A 319 -11.70 -7.87 16.49
C VAL A 319 -10.48 -7.24 17.18
N VAL A 320 -10.65 -6.11 17.87
CA VAL A 320 -9.56 -5.46 18.62
C VAL A 320 -8.96 -6.40 19.66
N ASP A 321 -9.79 -7.22 20.31
CA ASP A 321 -9.37 -8.15 21.36
C ASP A 321 -9.00 -9.54 20.82
N ALA A 322 -9.60 -9.95 19.69
CA ALA A 322 -9.31 -11.23 19.05
C ALA A 322 -8.03 -11.22 18.19
N SER A 323 -7.60 -10.03 17.74
CA SER A 323 -6.47 -9.89 16.82
C SER A 323 -5.12 -10.02 17.51
N ASN A 324 -4.14 -10.57 16.77
CA ASN A 324 -2.72 -10.39 17.10
C ASN A 324 -2.19 -9.09 16.47
N PHE A 325 -1.07 -8.60 16.99
CA PHE A 325 -0.38 -7.44 16.44
C PHE A 325 1.09 -7.78 16.13
N PRO A 326 1.63 -7.24 15.02
CA PRO A 326 3.05 -7.38 14.70
C PRO A 326 3.98 -6.78 15.75
N LEU A 327 3.60 -5.63 16.31
CA LEU A 327 4.40 -4.88 17.27
C LEU A 327 3.62 -4.61 18.57
N PRO A 328 4.28 -4.64 19.74
CA PRO A 328 3.66 -4.26 21.01
C PRO A 328 3.08 -2.85 21.02
N GLU A 329 3.74 -1.90 20.35
CA GLU A 329 3.33 -0.49 20.25
C GLU A 329 2.00 -0.36 19.52
N GLN A 330 1.81 -1.12 18.44
CA GLN A 330 0.54 -1.19 17.69
C GLN A 330 -0.58 -1.80 18.55
N ALA A 331 -0.26 -2.85 19.33
CA ALA A 331 -1.23 -3.45 20.25
C ALA A 331 -1.67 -2.45 21.34
N GLN A 332 -0.72 -1.71 21.90
CA GLN A 332 -1.00 -0.69 22.92
C GLN A 332 -1.86 0.44 22.34
N GLU A 333 -1.54 0.93 21.14
CA GLU A 333 -2.33 1.96 20.46
C GLU A 333 -3.77 1.49 20.24
N ALA A 334 -3.93 0.30 19.65
CA ALA A 334 -5.23 -0.28 19.36
C ALA A 334 -6.07 -0.48 20.63
N GLN A 335 -5.46 -0.91 21.74
CA GLN A 335 -6.16 -1.08 23.01
C GLN A 335 -6.50 0.26 23.68
N ALA A 336 -5.63 1.27 23.57
CA ALA A 336 -5.83 2.58 24.17
C ALA A 336 -6.96 3.39 23.52
N LYS A 337 -7.22 3.17 22.22
CA LYS A 337 -8.15 4.01 21.43
C LYS A 337 -9.25 3.22 20.70
N ARG A 338 -9.06 1.92 20.49
CA ARG A 338 -10.06 0.98 19.93
C ARG A 338 -10.67 1.48 18.61
N ARG A 339 -9.82 1.99 17.71
CA ARG A 339 -10.23 2.49 16.39
C ARG A 339 -10.79 1.38 15.52
N ILE A 340 -11.92 1.65 14.89
CA ILE A 340 -12.53 0.80 13.87
C ILE A 340 -12.93 1.65 12.66
N GLY A 341 -13.00 1.06 11.48
CA GLY A 341 -13.43 1.75 10.26
C GLY A 341 -14.58 1.02 9.57
N LEU A 342 -15.81 1.33 10.00
CA LEU A 342 -17.02 0.86 9.33
C LEU A 342 -17.35 1.80 8.16
N GLY A 343 -17.48 1.21 6.98
CA GLY A 343 -17.88 1.91 5.76
C GLY A 343 -19.03 1.22 5.06
N VAL A 344 -19.12 1.46 3.75
CA VAL A 344 -20.12 0.84 2.88
C VAL A 344 -19.48 0.25 1.63
N THR A 345 -20.24 -0.62 0.97
CA THR A 345 -20.09 -0.99 -0.43
C THR A 345 -21.48 -1.01 -1.06
N GLY A 346 -21.59 -1.07 -2.38
CA GLY A 346 -22.88 -1.17 -3.05
C GLY A 346 -23.65 0.16 -3.07
N LEU A 347 -23.00 1.30 -2.84
CA LEU A 347 -23.68 2.60 -2.85
C LEU A 347 -24.27 2.90 -4.23
N ALA A 348 -23.49 2.74 -5.30
CA ALA A 348 -23.97 3.02 -6.64
C ALA A 348 -25.09 2.06 -7.02
N ASP A 349 -24.97 0.77 -6.71
CA ASP A 349 -26.04 -0.21 -6.92
C ASP A 349 -27.33 0.18 -6.21
N ALA A 350 -27.25 0.57 -4.93
CA ALA A 350 -28.43 0.97 -4.16
C ALA A 350 -29.10 2.20 -4.78
N LEU A 351 -28.33 3.21 -5.20
CA LEU A 351 -28.86 4.38 -5.92
C LEU A 351 -29.55 3.96 -7.23
N LEU A 352 -28.96 3.07 -8.02
CA LEU A 352 -29.57 2.53 -9.24
C LEU A 352 -30.87 1.79 -8.96
N MET A 353 -30.93 1.00 -7.87
CA MET A 353 -32.15 0.31 -7.46
C MET A 353 -33.26 1.25 -7.03
N LEU A 354 -32.92 2.44 -6.53
CA LEU A 354 -33.88 3.51 -6.20
C LEU A 354 -34.21 4.42 -7.39
N GLY A 355 -33.58 4.23 -8.55
CA GLY A 355 -33.78 5.09 -9.72
C GLY A 355 -33.04 6.44 -9.66
N LEU A 356 -32.04 6.55 -8.78
CA LEU A 356 -31.25 7.76 -8.58
C LEU A 356 -29.96 7.73 -9.41
N LYS A 357 -29.71 8.81 -10.15
CA LYS A 357 -28.51 8.97 -10.96
C LYS A 357 -27.34 9.43 -10.09
N TYR A 358 -26.30 8.59 -9.97
CA TYR A 358 -25.08 8.91 -9.23
C TYR A 358 -24.52 10.26 -9.65
N GLY A 359 -24.02 11.04 -8.69
CA GLY A 359 -23.40 12.33 -8.98
C GLY A 359 -24.36 13.52 -8.96
N THR A 360 -25.67 13.31 -9.10
CA THR A 360 -26.68 14.38 -8.98
C THR A 360 -26.79 14.91 -7.55
N GLU A 361 -27.37 16.11 -7.37
CA GLU A 361 -27.64 16.66 -6.04
C GLU A 361 -28.57 15.78 -5.21
N GLU A 362 -29.57 15.15 -5.85
CA GLU A 362 -30.49 14.21 -5.20
C GLU A 362 -29.76 12.96 -4.70
N ALA A 363 -28.91 12.35 -5.55
CA ALA A 363 -28.10 11.19 -5.14
C ALA A 363 -27.09 11.55 -4.04
N ALA A 364 -26.51 12.76 -4.08
CA ALA A 364 -25.62 13.26 -3.04
C ALA A 364 -26.36 13.46 -1.70
N ALA A 365 -27.56 14.05 -1.73
CA ALA A 365 -28.40 14.21 -0.54
C ALA A 365 -28.81 12.85 0.05
N GLN A 366 -29.18 11.88 -0.80
CA GLN A 366 -29.51 10.53 -0.35
C GLN A 366 -28.28 9.82 0.26
N THR A 367 -27.11 9.99 -0.34
CA THR A 367 -25.84 9.46 0.20
C THR A 367 -25.53 10.07 1.56
N GLU A 368 -25.67 11.39 1.72
CA GLU A 368 -25.49 12.08 2.99
C GLU A 368 -26.45 11.54 4.06
N ALA A 369 -27.73 11.34 3.71
CA ALA A 369 -28.73 10.78 4.63
C ALA A 369 -28.35 9.36 5.10
N TRP A 370 -27.94 8.48 4.20
CA TRP A 370 -27.51 7.13 4.55
C TRP A 370 -26.23 7.12 5.38
N MET A 371 -25.23 7.95 5.04
CA MET A 371 -24.01 8.04 5.84
C MET A 371 -24.30 8.62 7.23
N LYS A 372 -25.22 9.59 7.36
CA LYS A 372 -25.68 10.09 8.66
C LYS A 372 -26.30 8.97 9.50
N ALA A 373 -27.19 8.17 8.92
CA ALA A 373 -27.84 7.06 9.62
C ALA A 373 -26.81 6.02 10.12
N ILE A 374 -25.82 5.68 9.29
CA ILE A 374 -24.73 4.76 9.67
C ILE A 374 -23.86 5.35 10.77
N ALA A 375 -23.47 6.62 10.67
CA ALA A 375 -22.68 7.29 11.69
C ALA A 375 -23.43 7.31 13.03
N HIS A 376 -24.68 7.78 13.03
CA HIS A 376 -25.52 7.83 14.23
C HIS A 376 -25.67 6.44 14.88
N ALA A 377 -26.02 5.41 14.09
CA ALA A 377 -26.14 4.04 14.59
C ALA A 377 -24.81 3.49 15.13
N SER A 378 -23.68 3.85 14.50
CA SER A 378 -22.36 3.40 14.93
C SER A 378 -21.97 3.99 16.28
N TYR A 379 -22.10 5.31 16.44
CA TYR A 379 -21.80 5.99 17.70
C TYR A 379 -22.74 5.52 18.81
N LYS A 380 -24.04 5.35 18.51
CA LYS A 380 -25.00 4.79 19.47
C LYS A 380 -24.61 3.38 19.93
N ALA A 381 -24.22 2.51 18.99
CA ALA A 381 -23.76 1.16 19.31
C ALA A 381 -22.52 1.19 20.21
N SER A 382 -21.60 2.12 19.97
CA SER A 382 -20.37 2.27 20.76
C SER A 382 -20.61 2.86 22.15
N VAL A 383 -21.59 3.75 22.30
CA VAL A 383 -22.09 4.18 23.62
C VAL A 383 -22.68 2.99 24.37
N ASP A 384 -23.49 2.17 23.72
CA ASP A 384 -24.09 0.99 24.36
C ASP A 384 -23.03 -0.06 24.75
N LEU A 385 -21.98 -0.21 23.93
CA LEU A 385 -20.80 -0.99 24.31
C LEU A 385 -20.03 -0.35 25.46
N ALA A 386 -19.97 0.98 25.57
CA ALA A 386 -19.30 1.65 26.70
C ALA A 386 -20.06 1.39 28.02
N LYS A 387 -21.40 1.41 27.99
CA LYS A 387 -22.24 1.03 29.15
C LYS A 387 -21.95 -0.39 29.63
N GLU A 388 -21.67 -1.31 28.70
CA GLU A 388 -21.45 -2.73 29.02
C GLU A 388 -19.98 -3.08 29.35
N LYS A 389 -19.04 -2.56 28.57
CA LYS A 389 -17.62 -2.96 28.53
C LYS A 389 -16.67 -1.84 28.96
N GLY A 390 -17.18 -0.64 29.23
CA GLY A 390 -16.41 0.57 29.56
C GLY A 390 -15.96 1.33 28.30
N ALA A 391 -15.77 2.65 28.45
CA ALA A 391 -15.22 3.51 27.40
C ALA A 391 -13.78 3.15 27.01
N PHE A 392 -13.29 3.66 25.87
CA PHE A 392 -11.87 3.49 25.52
C PHE A 392 -10.96 4.21 26.55
N PRO A 393 -9.75 3.69 26.84
CA PRO A 393 -8.90 4.19 27.92
C PRO A 393 -8.53 5.68 27.89
N LEU A 394 -8.37 6.29 26.71
CA LEU A 394 -7.98 7.70 26.55
C LEU A 394 -9.19 8.67 26.42
N PHE A 395 -10.39 8.19 26.75
CA PHE A 395 -11.60 9.00 26.65
C PHE A 395 -11.58 10.16 27.67
N ASP A 396 -11.81 11.37 27.17
CA ASP A 396 -12.00 12.59 27.94
C ASP A 396 -13.32 13.21 27.46
N ALA A 397 -14.36 13.17 28.31
CA ALA A 397 -15.72 13.49 27.87
C ALA A 397 -15.86 14.92 27.32
N ASP A 398 -15.22 15.89 27.96
CA ASP A 398 -15.33 17.29 27.57
C ASP A 398 -14.58 17.53 26.25
N LYS A 399 -13.35 17.00 26.13
CA LYS A 399 -12.54 17.21 24.93
C LYS A 399 -13.03 16.40 23.73
N TYR A 400 -13.56 15.20 23.96
CA TYR A 400 -14.02 14.33 22.89
C TYR A 400 -15.31 14.85 22.25
N VAL A 401 -16.28 15.30 23.06
CA VAL A 401 -17.59 15.74 22.53
C VAL A 401 -17.50 17.07 21.80
N ASP A 402 -16.55 17.92 22.18
CA ASP A 402 -16.28 19.19 21.50
C ASP A 402 -15.26 19.04 20.34
N GLY A 403 -14.75 17.81 20.11
CA GLY A 403 -13.71 17.50 19.14
C GLY A 403 -14.21 16.94 17.82
N GLY A 404 -13.44 17.18 16.75
CA GLY A 404 -13.56 16.45 15.49
C GLY A 404 -14.94 16.45 14.84
N MET A 405 -15.39 15.28 14.39
CA MET A 405 -16.72 15.08 13.83
C MET A 405 -17.82 15.08 14.91
N VAL A 406 -17.48 14.73 16.16
CA VAL A 406 -18.44 14.54 17.26
C VAL A 406 -19.30 15.77 17.49
N GLN A 407 -18.75 16.97 17.28
CA GLN A 407 -19.48 18.23 17.41
C GLN A 407 -20.75 18.32 16.52
N TYR A 408 -20.76 17.62 15.38
CA TYR A 408 -21.86 17.62 14.40
C TYR A 408 -22.90 16.51 14.66
N LEU A 409 -22.68 15.65 15.65
CA LEU A 409 -23.67 14.67 16.08
C LEU A 409 -24.85 15.37 16.77
N ASP A 410 -26.00 14.69 16.76
CA ASP A 410 -27.21 15.18 17.41
C ASP A 410 -26.98 15.34 18.93
N GLU A 411 -27.63 16.34 19.55
CA GLU A 411 -27.34 16.76 20.93
C GLU A 411 -27.62 15.67 21.99
N ASP A 412 -28.62 14.83 21.73
CA ASP A 412 -28.98 13.69 22.58
C ASP A 412 -27.88 12.62 22.58
N LEU A 413 -27.33 12.29 21.41
CA LEU A 413 -26.21 11.37 21.30
C LEU A 413 -24.95 11.94 21.95
N LYS A 414 -24.68 13.25 21.79
CA LYS A 414 -23.59 13.92 22.50
C LYS A 414 -23.77 13.85 24.02
N ALA A 415 -25.00 14.04 24.51
CA ALA A 415 -25.30 13.90 25.94
C ALA A 415 -25.07 12.46 26.43
N GLU A 416 -25.50 11.45 25.68
CA GLU A 416 -25.22 10.04 26.01
C GLU A 416 -23.72 9.74 26.05
N ILE A 417 -22.93 10.27 25.10
CA ILE A 417 -21.47 10.11 25.09
C ILE A 417 -20.85 10.76 26.34
N ARG A 418 -21.30 11.96 26.74
CA ARG A 418 -20.80 12.60 27.97
C ARG A 418 -21.16 11.79 29.22
N GLU A 419 -22.36 11.25 29.30
CA GLU A 419 -22.85 10.53 30.48
C GLU A 419 -22.24 9.13 30.62
N HIS A 420 -22.15 8.38 29.53
CA HIS A 420 -21.83 6.95 29.55
C HIS A 420 -20.47 6.62 28.95
N GLY A 421 -19.84 7.58 28.25
CA GLY A 421 -18.65 7.37 27.45
C GLY A 421 -18.93 6.66 26.12
N ILE A 422 -17.85 6.42 25.38
CA ILE A 422 -17.89 5.72 24.08
C ILE A 422 -16.79 4.65 24.03
N ARG A 423 -17.10 3.49 23.44
CA ARG A 423 -16.19 2.33 23.43
C ARG A 423 -15.05 2.48 22.43
N ASN A 424 -15.28 3.16 21.32
CA ASN A 424 -14.38 3.26 20.18
C ASN A 424 -14.12 4.73 19.88
N ALA A 425 -12.86 5.14 19.74
CA ALA A 425 -12.55 6.55 19.54
C ALA A 425 -12.93 7.08 18.14
N LEU A 426 -12.78 6.24 17.12
CA LEU A 426 -13.19 6.49 15.74
C LEU A 426 -13.90 5.24 15.22
N LEU A 427 -14.92 5.43 14.39
CA LEU A 427 -15.87 4.40 14.00
C LEU A 427 -16.06 4.24 12.51
N THR A 428 -15.86 5.29 11.72
CA THR A 428 -16.34 5.35 10.33
C THR A 428 -15.22 5.65 9.35
N SER A 429 -15.15 4.87 8.28
CA SER A 429 -14.16 4.99 7.21
C SER A 429 -14.64 4.26 5.97
N ILE A 430 -14.39 4.82 4.78
CA ILE A 430 -14.78 4.19 3.52
C ILE A 430 -13.55 3.67 2.80
N ALA A 431 -13.40 2.35 2.81
CA ALA A 431 -12.33 1.66 2.12
C ALA A 431 -12.61 1.50 0.61
N PRO A 432 -11.59 1.17 -0.21
CA PRO A 432 -11.80 0.86 -1.62
C PRO A 432 -12.71 -0.36 -1.84
N THR A 433 -12.73 -1.30 -0.89
CA THR A 433 -13.47 -2.59 -0.95
C THR A 433 -13.18 -3.51 -2.15
N GLY A 434 -12.18 -3.22 -2.99
CA GLY A 434 -12.03 -3.83 -4.32
C GLY A 434 -12.02 -5.37 -4.41
N THR A 435 -11.62 -6.10 -3.36
CA THR A 435 -11.78 -7.58 -3.36
C THR A 435 -13.08 -8.05 -2.68
N ILE A 436 -13.53 -7.37 -1.62
CA ILE A 436 -14.71 -7.81 -0.87
C ILE A 436 -16.02 -7.49 -1.62
N SER A 437 -16.03 -6.44 -2.43
CA SER A 437 -17.14 -6.10 -3.33
C SER A 437 -17.33 -7.14 -4.43
N LEU A 438 -16.23 -7.61 -5.03
CA LEU A 438 -16.24 -8.75 -5.97
C LEU A 438 -16.70 -10.04 -5.31
N TYR A 439 -16.20 -10.33 -4.10
CA TYR A 439 -16.64 -11.46 -3.28
C TYR A 439 -18.14 -11.42 -2.97
N ALA A 440 -18.72 -10.23 -2.86
CA ALA A 440 -20.15 -10.00 -2.66
C ALA A 440 -20.97 -9.96 -3.96
N GLY A 441 -20.45 -10.54 -5.06
CA GLY A 441 -21.17 -10.65 -6.33
C GLY A 441 -20.95 -9.49 -7.29
N ASN A 442 -19.78 -8.85 -7.24
CA ASN A 442 -19.43 -7.69 -8.05
C ASN A 442 -20.39 -6.51 -7.85
N VAL A 443 -20.68 -6.19 -6.58
CA VAL A 443 -21.29 -4.92 -6.22
C VAL A 443 -20.29 -3.79 -6.41
N SER A 444 -20.79 -2.58 -6.67
CA SER A 444 -20.03 -1.34 -6.67
C SER A 444 -19.20 -1.19 -5.40
N SER A 445 -17.99 -0.66 -5.57
CA SER A 445 -16.94 -0.72 -4.57
C SER A 445 -16.94 0.55 -3.71
N GLY A 446 -17.07 0.42 -2.40
CA GLY A 446 -17.04 1.59 -1.51
C GLY A 446 -18.19 2.54 -1.83
N ILE A 447 -17.82 3.82 -2.06
CA ILE A 447 -18.72 4.84 -2.63
C ILE A 447 -18.43 5.11 -4.11
N GLU A 448 -17.63 4.31 -4.79
CA GLU A 448 -17.34 4.47 -6.21
C GLU A 448 -18.62 4.26 -7.05
N PRO A 449 -18.78 4.97 -8.17
CA PRO A 449 -19.81 4.63 -9.15
C PRO A 449 -19.54 3.23 -9.73
N VAL A 450 -20.54 2.67 -10.42
CA VAL A 450 -20.33 1.46 -11.23
C VAL A 450 -19.24 1.77 -12.26
N PHE A 451 -18.16 0.98 -12.29
CA PHE A 451 -17.05 1.25 -13.20
C PHE A 451 -17.44 0.93 -14.66
N ALA A 452 -17.98 -0.27 -14.88
CA ALA A 452 -18.51 -0.74 -16.15
C ALA A 452 -19.62 -1.76 -15.87
N TYR A 453 -20.63 -1.83 -16.76
CA TYR A 453 -21.77 -2.74 -16.57
C TYR A 453 -21.40 -4.22 -16.77
N ALA A 454 -20.48 -4.47 -17.69
CA ALA A 454 -19.89 -5.78 -17.92
C ALA A 454 -18.46 -5.61 -18.42
N TYR A 455 -17.56 -6.51 -18.03
CA TYR A 455 -16.20 -6.59 -18.56
C TYR A 455 -15.70 -8.03 -18.50
N THR A 456 -14.77 -8.38 -19.40
CA THR A 456 -14.17 -9.72 -19.43
C THR A 456 -12.94 -9.74 -18.55
N ARG A 457 -12.88 -10.68 -17.61
CA ARG A 457 -11.71 -10.89 -16.75
C ARG A 457 -11.02 -12.20 -17.10
N LYS A 458 -9.70 -12.13 -17.30
CA LYS A 458 -8.84 -13.32 -17.40
C LYS A 458 -8.54 -13.84 -15.99
N VAL A 459 -8.99 -15.05 -15.69
CA VAL A 459 -8.70 -15.78 -14.46
C VAL A 459 -7.58 -16.77 -14.75
N LEU A 460 -6.46 -16.67 -14.02
CA LEU A 460 -5.38 -17.65 -14.12
C LEU A 460 -5.76 -18.89 -13.30
N GLN A 461 -5.78 -20.03 -13.97
CA GLN A 461 -6.03 -21.33 -13.37
C GLN A 461 -4.75 -21.87 -12.74
N LYS A 462 -4.88 -22.85 -11.85
CA LYS A 462 -3.74 -23.47 -11.15
C LYS A 462 -2.74 -24.15 -12.09
N ASP A 463 -3.18 -24.55 -13.29
CA ASP A 463 -2.34 -25.14 -14.33
C ASP A 463 -1.62 -24.10 -15.21
N GLY A 464 -1.79 -22.81 -14.91
CA GLY A 464 -1.23 -21.70 -15.68
C GLY A 464 -2.03 -21.29 -16.91
N SER A 465 -3.14 -21.97 -17.22
CA SER A 465 -4.07 -21.56 -18.28
C SER A 465 -4.87 -20.31 -17.85
N ARG A 466 -5.36 -19.53 -18.82
CA ARG A 466 -6.21 -18.36 -18.56
C ARG A 466 -7.61 -18.66 -19.08
N THR A 467 -8.62 -18.56 -18.22
CA THR A 467 -10.04 -18.58 -18.61
C THR A 467 -10.57 -17.16 -18.64
N GLU A 468 -11.46 -16.85 -19.58
CA GLU A 468 -12.14 -15.56 -19.63
C GLU A 468 -13.54 -15.72 -19.04
N GLU A 469 -13.85 -14.89 -18.04
CA GLU A 469 -15.18 -14.84 -17.42
C GLU A 469 -15.77 -13.45 -17.63
N GLU A 470 -17.01 -13.39 -18.10
CA GLU A 470 -17.77 -12.14 -18.10
C GLU A 470 -18.18 -11.82 -16.66
N VAL A 471 -17.79 -10.62 -16.21
CA VAL A 471 -18.13 -10.09 -14.90
C VAL A 471 -19.13 -8.96 -15.12
N VAL A 472 -20.34 -9.11 -14.59
CA VAL A 472 -21.45 -8.15 -14.70
C VAL A 472 -21.65 -7.49 -13.34
N ASP A 473 -21.92 -6.19 -13.34
CA ASP A 473 -22.31 -5.43 -12.14
C ASP A 473 -23.57 -6.02 -11.47
N TYR A 474 -23.64 -5.95 -10.15
CA TYR A 474 -24.71 -6.58 -9.37
C TYR A 474 -26.10 -5.99 -9.68
N ALA A 475 -26.26 -4.67 -9.67
CA ALA A 475 -27.53 -4.02 -10.02
C ALA A 475 -27.91 -4.27 -11.47
N VAL A 476 -26.95 -4.26 -12.40
CA VAL A 476 -27.19 -4.58 -13.82
C VAL A 476 -27.67 -6.03 -13.97
N LYS A 477 -27.04 -6.98 -13.30
CA LYS A 477 -27.47 -8.38 -13.30
C LYS A 477 -28.90 -8.51 -12.75
N LEU A 478 -29.19 -7.85 -11.63
CA LEU A 478 -30.53 -7.89 -11.02
C LEU A 478 -31.61 -7.27 -11.93
N TRP A 479 -31.28 -6.18 -12.64
CA TRP A 479 -32.16 -5.59 -13.65
C TRP A 479 -32.48 -6.58 -14.76
N ARG A 480 -31.45 -7.24 -15.32
CA ARG A 480 -31.60 -8.25 -16.37
C ARG A 480 -32.39 -9.47 -15.90
N ASP A 481 -32.14 -9.95 -14.68
CA ASP A 481 -32.89 -11.07 -14.10
C ASP A 481 -34.39 -10.74 -13.94
N LYS A 482 -34.73 -9.47 -13.68
CA LYS A 482 -36.12 -9.01 -13.47
C LYS A 482 -36.85 -8.62 -14.74
N PHE A 483 -36.18 -7.95 -15.68
CA PHE A 483 -36.79 -7.33 -16.86
C PHE A 483 -36.31 -7.91 -18.20
N GLY A 484 -35.40 -8.88 -18.20
CA GLY A 484 -34.78 -9.44 -19.41
C GLY A 484 -33.86 -8.43 -20.11
N ASP A 485 -33.86 -8.45 -21.43
CA ASP A 485 -33.00 -7.60 -22.29
C ASP A 485 -33.51 -6.15 -22.45
N LYS A 486 -34.33 -5.66 -21.50
CA LYS A 486 -34.80 -4.27 -21.52
C LYS A 486 -33.62 -3.31 -21.37
N GLU A 487 -33.59 -2.26 -22.19
CA GLU A 487 -32.56 -1.22 -22.11
C GLU A 487 -32.44 -0.65 -20.68
N LEU A 488 -31.19 -0.39 -20.28
CA LEU A 488 -30.89 0.23 -18.99
C LEU A 488 -31.41 1.68 -19.01
N PRO A 489 -32.15 2.13 -17.99
CA PRO A 489 -32.61 3.51 -17.89
C PRO A 489 -31.47 4.53 -17.82
N ASP A 490 -31.74 5.79 -18.19
CA ASP A 490 -30.75 6.88 -18.25
C ASP A 490 -30.07 7.23 -16.91
N TYR A 491 -30.63 6.77 -15.78
CA TYR A 491 -30.01 6.92 -14.46
C TYR A 491 -28.91 5.87 -14.19
N PHE A 492 -28.84 4.81 -15.00
CA PHE A 492 -27.65 3.96 -15.06
C PHE A 492 -26.53 4.77 -15.71
N VAL A 493 -25.59 5.19 -14.88
CA VAL A 493 -24.33 5.82 -15.30
C VAL A 493 -23.15 5.03 -14.79
N ASN A 494 -22.02 5.18 -15.45
CA ASN A 494 -20.78 4.55 -15.05
C ASN A 494 -19.66 5.59 -14.92
N ALA A 495 -18.52 5.18 -14.35
CA ALA A 495 -17.38 6.06 -14.08
C ALA A 495 -16.86 6.82 -15.32
N GLN A 496 -17.03 6.28 -16.53
CA GLN A 496 -16.54 6.88 -17.78
C GLN A 496 -17.42 8.04 -18.25
N THR A 497 -18.68 8.06 -17.81
CA THR A 497 -19.68 9.06 -18.24
C THR A 497 -19.89 10.20 -17.24
N LEU A 498 -19.26 10.13 -16.08
CA LEU A 498 -19.44 11.09 -14.99
C LEU A 498 -18.47 12.26 -15.11
N ALA A 499 -18.96 13.46 -14.81
CA ALA A 499 -18.08 14.63 -14.69
C ALA A 499 -17.22 14.52 -13.41
N PRO A 500 -15.97 14.99 -13.41
CA PRO A 500 -15.13 15.01 -12.20
C PRO A 500 -15.81 15.68 -10.99
N THR A 501 -16.56 16.75 -11.23
CA THR A 501 -17.31 17.49 -10.20
C THR A 501 -18.39 16.63 -9.53
N ASP A 502 -18.98 15.69 -10.27
CA ASP A 502 -20.02 14.80 -9.76
C ASP A 502 -19.43 13.78 -8.79
N HIS A 503 -18.21 13.29 -9.06
CA HIS A 503 -17.48 12.45 -8.12
C HIS A 503 -17.12 13.21 -6.83
N VAL A 504 -16.64 14.45 -6.95
CA VAL A 504 -16.30 15.29 -5.78
C VAL A 504 -17.54 15.56 -4.93
N ARG A 505 -18.69 15.85 -5.56
CA ARG A 505 -19.97 16.06 -4.86
C ARG A 505 -20.35 14.86 -3.99
N MET A 506 -20.23 13.65 -4.53
CA MET A 506 -20.55 12.42 -3.79
C MET A 506 -19.56 12.15 -2.64
N GLN A 507 -18.26 12.40 -2.87
CA GLN A 507 -17.25 12.30 -1.81
C GLN A 507 -17.53 13.29 -0.68
N ALA A 508 -17.80 14.55 -1.01
CA ALA A 508 -18.08 15.60 -0.03
C ALA A 508 -19.35 15.31 0.79
N ALA A 509 -20.42 14.80 0.14
CA ALA A 509 -21.64 14.39 0.81
C ALA A 509 -21.40 13.28 1.84
N ALA A 510 -20.58 12.27 1.48
CA ALA A 510 -20.21 11.20 2.40
C ALA A 510 -19.25 11.67 3.52
N GLN A 511 -18.24 12.49 3.18
CA GLN A 511 -17.15 12.86 4.09
C GLN A 511 -17.61 13.52 5.39
N LYS A 512 -18.72 14.26 5.34
CA LYS A 512 -19.36 14.90 6.51
C LYS A 512 -19.62 13.93 7.66
N TRP A 513 -19.93 12.69 7.34
CA TRP A 513 -20.34 11.66 8.30
C TRP A 513 -19.29 10.57 8.51
N ILE A 514 -18.05 10.82 8.07
CA ILE A 514 -16.91 9.90 8.20
C ILE A 514 -15.85 10.54 9.09
N ASP A 515 -15.64 10.00 10.29
CA ASP A 515 -14.68 10.51 11.27
C ASP A 515 -13.22 10.27 10.87
N SER A 516 -12.93 9.18 10.14
CA SER A 516 -11.59 8.88 9.60
C SER A 516 -11.40 9.54 8.24
N SER A 517 -11.35 8.80 7.13
CA SER A 517 -11.30 9.34 5.77
C SER A 517 -11.95 8.38 4.76
N ILE A 518 -11.94 8.76 3.49
CA ILE A 518 -12.54 8.03 2.37
C ILE A 518 -11.47 7.75 1.33
N SER A 519 -11.40 6.51 0.87
CA SER A 519 -10.73 6.19 -0.39
C SER A 519 -11.70 6.44 -1.54
N LYS A 520 -11.37 7.42 -2.39
CA LYS A 520 -12.16 7.78 -3.57
C LYS A 520 -11.23 8.16 -4.71
N THR A 521 -11.49 7.57 -5.88
CA THR A 521 -10.85 7.97 -7.14
C THR A 521 -11.77 8.92 -7.90
N ILE A 522 -11.31 10.13 -8.20
CA ILE A 522 -12.02 11.03 -9.11
C ILE A 522 -11.56 10.70 -10.53
N ASN A 523 -12.40 10.00 -11.30
CA ASN A 523 -12.09 9.68 -12.69
C ASN A 523 -12.16 10.95 -13.54
N CYS A 524 -11.10 11.20 -14.31
CA CYS A 524 -11.01 12.35 -15.19
C CYS A 524 -10.93 11.90 -16.65
N PRO A 525 -11.65 12.58 -17.58
CA PRO A 525 -11.52 12.34 -19.01
C PRO A 525 -10.07 12.52 -19.47
N GLU A 526 -9.65 11.75 -20.48
CA GLU A 526 -8.32 11.87 -21.07
C GLU A 526 -8.09 13.29 -21.65
N ASP A 527 -9.11 13.94 -22.19
CA ASP A 527 -9.04 15.25 -22.83
C ASP A 527 -9.31 16.43 -21.86
N ILE A 528 -9.44 16.19 -20.55
CA ILE A 528 -9.62 17.26 -19.56
C ILE A 528 -8.47 18.27 -19.63
N SER A 529 -8.79 19.57 -19.67
CA SER A 529 -7.74 20.60 -19.61
C SER A 529 -7.03 20.61 -18.25
N PHE A 530 -5.76 20.99 -18.23
CA PHE A 530 -4.98 21.10 -17.00
C PHE A 530 -5.63 22.02 -15.95
N ASP A 531 -6.20 23.16 -16.37
CA ASP A 531 -6.87 24.08 -15.44
C ASP A 531 -8.14 23.46 -14.84
N ALA A 532 -8.96 22.78 -15.66
CA ALA A 532 -10.15 22.08 -15.15
C ALA A 532 -9.78 20.92 -14.21
N PHE A 533 -8.67 20.22 -14.49
CA PHE A 533 -8.13 19.18 -13.61
C PHE A 533 -7.69 19.74 -12.25
N LYS A 534 -6.92 20.83 -12.25
CA LYS A 534 -6.51 21.54 -11.03
C LYS A 534 -7.72 22.00 -10.21
N ASP A 535 -8.77 22.44 -10.87
CA ASP A 535 -10.02 22.88 -10.23
C ASP A 535 -10.72 21.74 -9.47
N VAL A 536 -10.54 20.46 -9.84
CA VAL A 536 -11.07 19.31 -9.09
C VAL A 536 -10.52 19.30 -7.66
N TYR A 537 -9.22 19.54 -7.51
CA TYR A 537 -8.55 19.57 -6.20
C TYR A 537 -8.97 20.79 -5.38
N MET A 538 -9.15 21.95 -6.04
CA MET A 538 -9.67 23.16 -5.38
C MET A 538 -11.10 22.94 -4.88
N GLN A 539 -11.96 22.33 -5.69
CA GLN A 539 -13.32 21.97 -5.30
C GLN A 539 -13.32 20.99 -4.13
N ALA A 540 -12.52 19.93 -4.18
CA ALA A 540 -12.41 18.98 -3.07
C ALA A 540 -11.99 19.68 -1.76
N TRP A 541 -11.06 20.63 -1.83
CA TRP A 541 -10.67 21.43 -0.66
C TRP A 541 -11.82 22.34 -0.18
N ASP A 542 -12.46 23.09 -1.09
CA ASP A 542 -13.55 24.02 -0.76
C ASP A 542 -14.80 23.31 -0.21
N THR A 543 -15.07 22.07 -0.65
CA THR A 543 -16.20 21.26 -0.17
C THR A 543 -15.89 20.43 1.08
N GLY A 544 -14.70 20.58 1.67
CA GLY A 544 -14.34 19.96 2.95
C GLY A 544 -13.90 18.50 2.87
N CYS A 545 -13.50 18.00 1.70
CA CYS A 545 -12.88 16.67 1.59
C CYS A 545 -11.57 16.63 2.40
N LYS A 546 -11.22 15.45 2.92
CA LYS A 546 -9.97 15.25 3.71
C LYS A 546 -8.75 14.91 2.83
N GLY A 547 -8.99 14.48 1.59
CA GLY A 547 -7.98 14.25 0.57
C GLY A 547 -8.61 14.13 -0.81
N CYS A 548 -7.78 14.10 -1.85
CA CYS A 548 -8.21 13.97 -3.23
C CYS A 548 -7.20 13.15 -4.04
N THR A 549 -7.72 12.16 -4.76
CA THR A 549 -6.98 11.32 -5.69
C THR A 549 -7.72 11.31 -7.02
N THR A 550 -7.07 11.74 -8.09
CA THR A 550 -7.60 11.67 -9.44
C THR A 550 -6.97 10.53 -10.22
N TYR A 551 -7.70 9.97 -11.16
CA TYR A 551 -7.13 9.11 -12.19
C TYR A 551 -7.54 9.61 -13.57
N ARG A 552 -6.53 9.87 -14.41
CA ARG A 552 -6.68 10.26 -15.81
C ARG A 552 -5.96 9.24 -16.69
N PRO A 553 -6.65 8.55 -17.61
CA PRO A 553 -6.00 7.72 -18.61
C PRO A 553 -5.04 8.55 -19.48
N ASN A 554 -3.83 8.03 -19.72
CA ASN A 554 -2.85 8.61 -20.65
C ASN A 554 -1.83 7.53 -21.07
N GLU A 555 -0.88 7.88 -21.96
CA GLU A 555 0.15 6.95 -22.47
C GLU A 555 1.01 6.31 -21.37
N ILE A 556 1.15 6.95 -20.21
CA ILE A 556 1.96 6.51 -19.06
C ILE A 556 1.12 5.79 -18.01
N THR A 557 -0.14 6.13 -17.82
CA THR A 557 -1.01 5.52 -16.82
C THR A 557 -1.84 4.36 -17.38
N GLY A 558 -1.95 4.25 -18.71
CA GLY A 558 -2.76 3.26 -19.41
C GLY A 558 -4.26 3.41 -19.15
N SER A 559 -5.03 2.35 -19.42
CA SER A 559 -6.41 2.21 -18.96
C SER A 559 -6.48 1.09 -17.92
N VAL A 560 -7.11 1.36 -16.76
CA VAL A 560 -7.22 0.42 -15.62
C VAL A 560 -7.95 -0.87 -16.01
N LEU A 561 -8.92 -0.79 -16.91
CA LEU A 561 -9.74 -1.92 -17.36
C LEU A 561 -10.09 -1.72 -18.83
N THR A 562 -9.68 -2.67 -19.68
CA THR A 562 -10.07 -2.70 -21.09
C THR A 562 -11.52 -3.18 -21.18
N VAL A 563 -12.45 -2.25 -21.40
CA VAL A 563 -13.80 -2.57 -21.84
C VAL A 563 -13.70 -2.93 -23.32
N SER A 564 -14.11 -4.14 -23.68
CA SER A 564 -14.09 -4.59 -25.07
C SER A 564 -15.15 -3.84 -25.88
N GLU A 565 -14.75 -2.76 -26.55
CA GLU A 565 -15.56 -2.22 -27.64
C GLU A 565 -15.40 -3.11 -28.87
N LYS A 566 -16.53 -3.46 -29.51
CA LYS A 566 -16.53 -4.14 -30.81
C LYS A 566 -16.06 -3.16 -31.89
N SER A 567 -14.83 -3.30 -32.38
CA SER A 567 -14.46 -2.85 -33.73
C SER A 567 -13.27 -3.64 -34.30
N GLU A 568 -13.17 -3.61 -35.62
CA GLU A 568 -12.62 -4.61 -36.55
C GLU A 568 -11.09 -4.80 -36.56
N ASP A 569 -10.67 -5.97 -37.07
CA ASP A 569 -9.30 -6.50 -37.13
C ASP A 569 -8.21 -5.55 -37.68
N ALA A 570 -7.11 -5.38 -36.91
CA ALA A 570 -5.76 -5.17 -37.43
C ALA A 570 -4.68 -5.63 -36.42
N PRO A 571 -3.52 -6.15 -36.88
CA PRO A 571 -2.63 -6.93 -36.02
C PRO A 571 -1.52 -6.11 -35.34
N GLY A 572 -1.46 -6.24 -34.02
CA GLY A 572 -0.23 -6.53 -33.28
C GLY A 572 0.68 -5.35 -32.93
N GLU A 573 0.50 -4.78 -31.73
CA GLU A 573 1.57 -4.15 -30.95
C GLU A 573 1.33 -4.41 -29.45
N LYS A 574 2.40 -4.74 -28.72
CA LYS A 574 2.39 -5.11 -27.29
C LYS A 574 2.39 -3.86 -26.41
N PRO A 575 1.42 -3.67 -25.48
CA PRO A 575 1.51 -2.61 -24.49
C PRO A 575 2.40 -3.00 -23.30
N ALA A 576 3.02 -2.00 -22.69
CA ALA A 576 3.83 -2.08 -21.48
C ALA A 576 2.95 -2.17 -20.21
N ASP A 577 3.37 -3.02 -19.26
CA ASP A 577 2.65 -3.29 -18.01
C ASP A 577 2.77 -2.13 -17.01
N HIS A 578 1.77 -1.24 -17.02
CA HIS A 578 1.52 -0.29 -15.94
C HIS A 578 0.65 -0.95 -14.87
N VAL A 579 1.25 -1.23 -13.71
CA VAL A 579 0.59 -1.84 -12.56
C VAL A 579 -0.15 -0.75 -11.79
N ALA A 580 -1.36 -0.42 -12.23
CA ALA A 580 -2.39 0.05 -11.32
C ALA A 580 -2.83 -1.15 -10.45
N ASP A 581 -3.20 -0.91 -9.19
CA ASP A 581 -3.64 -1.95 -8.24
C ASP A 581 -5.01 -2.56 -8.65
N THR A 582 -5.02 -3.31 -9.74
CA THR A 582 -6.17 -4.06 -10.28
C THR A 582 -6.18 -5.49 -9.76
N GLY A 583 -5.61 -5.76 -8.58
CA GLY A 583 -5.63 -7.10 -8.00
C GLY A 583 -5.06 -8.19 -8.92
N GLU A 584 -4.19 -7.85 -9.88
CA GLU A 584 -3.46 -8.81 -10.69
C GLU A 584 -2.44 -9.55 -9.83
N VAL A 585 -2.63 -10.86 -9.72
CA VAL A 585 -1.72 -11.77 -9.04
C VAL A 585 -0.63 -12.15 -10.04
N ILE A 586 0.59 -11.63 -9.84
CA ILE A 586 1.78 -12.22 -10.45
C ILE A 586 2.22 -13.36 -9.54
N TYR A 587 1.99 -14.60 -9.99
CA TYR A 587 2.35 -15.82 -9.29
C TYR A 587 3.87 -16.05 -9.38
N MET A 588 4.50 -16.32 -8.24
CA MET A 588 5.81 -16.98 -8.20
C MET A 588 5.61 -18.45 -7.85
N SER A 589 6.25 -19.33 -8.61
CA SER A 589 6.25 -20.78 -8.46
C SER A 589 6.74 -21.25 -7.07
N ASP A 590 6.22 -22.39 -6.61
CA ASP A 590 6.60 -23.03 -5.35
C ASP A 590 8.13 -23.27 -5.22
N PRO A 591 8.67 -23.32 -3.99
CA PRO A 591 10.08 -23.67 -3.74
C PRO A 591 10.41 -25.07 -4.27
N LEU A 592 11.57 -25.21 -4.90
CA LEU A 592 12.07 -26.48 -5.42
C LEU A 592 12.54 -27.39 -4.28
N ASP A 593 12.13 -28.66 -4.30
CA ASP A 593 12.62 -29.69 -3.37
C ASP A 593 14.13 -29.88 -3.52
N ARG A 594 14.86 -29.94 -2.39
CA ARG A 594 16.32 -30.13 -2.37
C ARG A 594 16.69 -31.61 -2.56
N PRO A 595 17.41 -31.98 -3.63
CA PRO A 595 17.91 -33.34 -3.82
C PRO A 595 18.91 -33.77 -2.74
N GLN A 596 19.10 -35.08 -2.58
CA GLN A 596 20.09 -35.64 -1.63
C GLN A 596 21.54 -35.28 -2.01
N SER A 597 21.82 -35.11 -3.30
CA SER A 597 23.13 -34.72 -3.84
C SER A 597 22.97 -33.63 -4.89
N LEU A 598 23.87 -32.65 -4.90
CA LEU A 598 23.95 -31.59 -5.90
C LEU A 598 25.33 -31.60 -6.54
N GLU A 599 25.40 -31.28 -7.83
CA GLU A 599 26.67 -31.05 -8.52
C GLU A 599 26.94 -29.54 -8.60
N GLY A 600 28.21 -29.12 -8.57
CA GLY A 600 28.53 -27.69 -8.61
C GLY A 600 29.99 -27.41 -8.94
N ALA A 601 30.32 -26.12 -9.02
CA ALA A 601 31.68 -25.64 -9.26
C ALA A 601 32.11 -24.68 -8.15
N THR A 602 33.40 -24.70 -7.79
CA THR A 602 33.99 -23.75 -6.84
C THR A 602 34.97 -22.83 -7.56
N TYR A 603 34.72 -21.53 -7.43
CA TYR A 603 35.48 -20.45 -8.04
C TYR A 603 36.30 -19.72 -6.98
N LYS A 604 37.54 -19.37 -7.32
CA LYS A 604 38.42 -18.59 -6.45
C LYS A 604 38.43 -17.14 -6.89
N LEU A 605 38.01 -16.24 -6.01
CA LEU A 605 38.00 -14.79 -6.20
C LEU A 605 39.06 -14.14 -5.30
N LYS A 606 39.96 -13.34 -5.88
CA LYS A 606 40.96 -12.58 -5.14
C LYS A 606 40.68 -11.08 -5.28
N TRP A 607 40.14 -10.47 -4.23
CA TRP A 607 39.89 -9.03 -4.19
C TRP A 607 41.20 -8.27 -3.89
N PRO A 608 41.50 -7.16 -4.61
CA PRO A 608 42.63 -6.30 -4.29
C PRO A 608 42.56 -5.79 -2.84
N ASP A 609 43.71 -5.71 -2.17
CA ASP A 609 43.83 -5.33 -0.76
C ASP A 609 43.22 -6.28 0.30
N SER A 610 42.69 -7.45 -0.10
CA SER A 610 42.35 -8.54 0.83
C SER A 610 43.51 -9.55 0.95
N GLU A 611 43.96 -9.83 2.19
CA GLU A 611 44.98 -10.87 2.45
C GLU A 611 44.48 -12.30 2.15
N HIS A 612 43.16 -12.51 2.08
CA HIS A 612 42.55 -13.82 1.88
C HIS A 612 41.64 -13.85 0.65
N ALA A 613 41.73 -14.95 -0.11
CA ALA A 613 40.83 -15.22 -1.22
C ALA A 613 39.46 -15.67 -0.73
N ILE A 614 38.43 -15.32 -1.50
CA ILE A 614 37.06 -15.78 -1.33
C ILE A 614 36.85 -16.97 -2.26
N TYR A 615 36.19 -18.01 -1.76
CA TYR A 615 35.81 -19.19 -2.52
C TYR A 615 34.29 -19.20 -2.66
N LEU A 616 33.81 -19.18 -3.89
CA LEU A 616 32.39 -19.23 -4.24
C LEU A 616 32.07 -20.60 -4.80
N THR A 617 31.31 -21.42 -4.08
CA THR A 617 30.77 -22.67 -4.59
C THR A 617 29.34 -22.43 -5.06
N VAL A 618 29.04 -22.71 -6.33
CA VAL A 618 27.68 -22.67 -6.88
C VAL A 618 27.28 -24.10 -7.24
N ASN A 619 26.21 -24.58 -6.62
CA ASN A 619 25.64 -25.89 -6.83
C ASN A 619 24.37 -25.77 -7.69
N ASP A 620 24.18 -26.72 -8.59
CA ASP A 620 23.10 -26.79 -9.56
C ASP A 620 22.12 -27.92 -9.26
N VAL A 621 20.88 -27.73 -9.71
CA VAL A 621 19.89 -28.78 -9.88
C VAL A 621 19.61 -28.98 -11.38
N VAL A 622 19.30 -30.22 -11.78
CA VAL A 622 18.86 -30.53 -13.15
C VAL A 622 17.33 -30.62 -13.14
N ILE A 623 16.67 -29.74 -13.91
CA ILE A 623 15.22 -29.74 -14.08
C ILE A 623 14.93 -29.79 -15.57
N ASN A 624 14.11 -30.75 -16.01
CA ASN A 624 13.74 -30.92 -17.43
C ASN A 624 14.95 -30.96 -18.39
N GLY A 625 16.08 -31.53 -17.95
CA GLY A 625 17.30 -31.64 -18.74
C GLY A 625 18.19 -30.37 -18.75
N HIS A 626 17.80 -29.30 -18.06
CA HIS A 626 18.58 -28.06 -17.96
C HIS A 626 19.22 -27.92 -16.57
N ARG A 627 20.50 -27.53 -16.53
CA ARG A 627 21.20 -27.19 -15.29
C ARG A 627 20.82 -25.79 -14.86
N ARG A 628 20.45 -25.64 -13.59
CA ARG A 628 20.05 -24.38 -12.98
C ARG A 628 20.78 -24.19 -11.66
N PRO A 629 21.28 -22.99 -11.35
CA PRO A 629 21.82 -22.67 -10.03
C PRO A 629 20.77 -22.87 -8.92
N PHE A 630 21.15 -23.59 -7.87
CA PHE A 630 20.26 -24.01 -6.78
C PHE A 630 20.70 -23.45 -5.42
N GLU A 631 21.99 -23.49 -5.11
CA GLU A 631 22.52 -22.89 -3.88
C GLU A 631 23.95 -22.39 -4.08
N VAL A 632 24.32 -21.38 -3.30
CA VAL A 632 25.64 -20.76 -3.33
C VAL A 632 26.24 -20.85 -1.93
N PHE A 633 27.55 -21.07 -1.85
CA PHE A 633 28.34 -20.99 -0.62
C PHE A 633 29.51 -20.05 -0.84
N ILE A 634 29.59 -18.99 -0.02
CA ILE A 634 30.73 -18.09 -0.01
C ILE A 634 31.57 -18.41 1.23
N ASN A 635 32.84 -18.76 1.03
CA ASN A 635 33.77 -19.10 2.10
C ASN A 635 35.03 -18.24 2.03
N SER A 636 35.48 -17.70 3.16
CA SER A 636 36.68 -16.87 3.27
C SER A 636 37.39 -17.14 4.58
N LYS A 637 38.72 -17.04 4.57
CA LYS A 637 39.52 -17.07 5.81
C LYS A 637 39.49 -15.73 6.58
N ASN A 638 38.98 -14.67 5.96
CA ASN A 638 38.83 -13.37 6.62
C ASN A 638 37.58 -13.37 7.52
N MET A 639 37.78 -13.31 8.84
CA MET A 639 36.71 -13.30 9.84
C MET A 639 35.96 -11.95 9.92
N GLU A 640 36.56 -10.85 9.46
CA GLU A 640 35.95 -9.50 9.45
C GLU A 640 34.67 -9.46 8.60
N HIS A 641 34.53 -10.41 7.68
CA HIS A 641 33.45 -10.46 6.71
C HIS A 641 32.49 -11.65 6.90
N TYR A 642 32.70 -12.45 7.94
CA TYR A 642 32.03 -13.72 8.13
C TYR A 642 30.50 -13.60 8.26
N ALA A 643 30.02 -12.63 9.05
CA ALA A 643 28.58 -12.47 9.31
C ALA A 643 27.79 -12.05 8.06
N TRP A 644 28.28 -11.05 7.30
CA TRP A 644 27.62 -10.61 6.07
C TRP A 644 27.76 -11.62 4.94
N THR A 645 28.91 -12.31 4.85
CA THR A 645 29.14 -13.37 3.85
C THR A 645 28.16 -14.53 4.06
N LEU A 646 27.91 -14.91 5.32
CA LEU A 646 26.92 -15.92 5.67
C LEU A 646 25.49 -15.47 5.37
N ALA A 647 25.15 -14.21 5.66
CA ALA A 647 23.84 -13.63 5.34
C ALA A 647 23.59 -13.62 3.82
N LEU A 648 24.55 -13.14 3.04
CA LEU A 648 24.49 -13.08 1.58
C LEU A 648 24.35 -14.49 0.96
N THR A 649 25.14 -15.44 1.46
CA THR A 649 25.08 -16.86 1.06
C THR A 649 23.68 -17.44 1.25
N ARG A 650 23.05 -17.18 2.41
CA ARG A 650 21.71 -17.66 2.73
C ARG A 650 20.65 -17.00 1.84
N MET A 651 20.78 -15.71 1.58
CA MET A 651 19.85 -14.95 0.75
C MET A 651 19.89 -15.40 -0.71
N ILE A 652 21.07 -15.46 -1.33
CA ILE A 652 21.22 -15.91 -2.73
C ILE A 652 20.70 -17.34 -2.88
N SER A 653 21.05 -18.24 -1.95
CA SER A 653 20.55 -19.61 -1.98
C SER A 653 19.03 -19.70 -1.80
N ALA A 654 18.44 -18.85 -0.95
CA ALA A 654 16.98 -18.82 -0.79
C ALA A 654 16.27 -18.36 -2.07
N VAL A 655 16.85 -17.39 -2.79
CA VAL A 655 16.33 -16.95 -4.09
C VAL A 655 16.47 -18.05 -5.14
N PHE A 656 17.64 -18.70 -5.23
CA PHE A 656 17.88 -19.76 -6.21
C PHE A 656 16.95 -20.97 -6.06
N ARG A 657 16.57 -21.30 -4.82
CA ARG A 657 15.64 -22.38 -4.48
C ARG A 657 14.17 -22.07 -4.80
N ARG A 658 13.80 -20.80 -4.99
CA ARG A 658 12.45 -20.43 -5.43
C ARG A 658 12.44 -20.49 -6.95
N GLY A 659 11.49 -21.22 -7.55
CA GLY A 659 11.42 -21.39 -9.01
C GLY A 659 11.36 -20.07 -9.80
N GLY A 660 11.39 -20.15 -11.14
CA GLY A 660 11.42 -18.96 -12.02
C GLY A 660 12.82 -18.54 -12.47
N ASP A 661 12.93 -17.34 -13.07
CA ASP A 661 14.20 -16.79 -13.56
C ASP A 661 15.01 -16.16 -12.41
N VAL A 662 16.26 -16.60 -12.25
CA VAL A 662 17.17 -16.16 -11.18
C VAL A 662 18.37 -15.37 -11.71
N SER A 663 18.40 -15.10 -13.02
CA SER A 663 19.47 -14.32 -13.66
C SER A 663 19.58 -12.89 -13.10
N PHE A 664 18.46 -12.29 -12.68
CA PHE A 664 18.42 -10.94 -12.09
C PHE A 664 19.32 -10.79 -10.84
N VAL A 665 19.60 -11.88 -10.10
CA VAL A 665 20.50 -11.83 -8.93
C VAL A 665 21.91 -11.38 -9.33
N VAL A 666 22.33 -11.72 -10.55
CA VAL A 666 23.62 -11.27 -11.10
C VAL A 666 23.63 -9.75 -11.28
N GLU A 667 22.54 -9.18 -11.82
CA GLU A 667 22.39 -7.74 -12.07
C GLU A 667 22.46 -6.97 -10.75
N GLU A 668 21.65 -7.40 -9.78
CA GLU A 668 21.57 -6.79 -8.45
C GLU A 668 22.93 -6.78 -7.76
N LEU A 669 23.68 -7.88 -7.85
CA LEU A 669 25.04 -7.94 -7.28
C LEU A 669 26.02 -7.02 -8.02
N LYS A 670 25.96 -6.96 -9.35
CA LYS A 670 26.82 -6.11 -10.19
C LYS A 670 26.54 -4.61 -10.00
N ALA A 671 25.31 -4.25 -9.62
CA ALA A 671 24.90 -2.88 -9.34
C ALA A 671 25.36 -2.34 -7.98
N VAL A 672 25.96 -3.17 -7.11
CA VAL A 672 26.42 -2.71 -5.79
C VAL A 672 27.76 -1.98 -5.89
N PHE A 673 27.83 -0.78 -5.32
CA PHE A 673 29.03 0.05 -5.24
C PHE A 673 29.61 0.08 -3.82
N ASP A 674 30.94 0.02 -3.66
CA ASP A 674 31.61 0.25 -2.36
C ASP A 674 31.92 1.76 -2.23
N PRO A 675 31.48 2.45 -1.17
CA PRO A 675 31.78 3.86 -0.93
C PRO A 675 33.28 4.18 -0.84
N ARG A 676 34.12 3.18 -0.55
CA ARG A 676 35.59 3.29 -0.51
C ARG A 676 36.24 3.18 -1.89
N GLY A 677 35.43 2.97 -2.94
CA GLY A 677 35.85 2.77 -4.31
C GLY A 677 35.97 1.30 -4.71
N GLY A 678 35.77 1.03 -6.00
CA GLY A 678 35.99 -0.27 -6.63
C GLY A 678 37.45 -0.56 -6.96
N ALA A 679 37.71 -1.74 -7.51
CA ALA A 679 39.05 -2.21 -7.84
C ALA A 679 39.17 -2.67 -9.29
N TRP A 680 40.34 -2.50 -9.89
CA TRP A 680 40.62 -3.02 -11.23
C TRP A 680 41.00 -4.50 -11.16
N MET A 681 40.23 -5.35 -11.84
CA MET A 681 40.42 -6.79 -11.90
C MET A 681 40.35 -7.26 -13.35
N GLU A 682 41.36 -8.01 -13.81
CA GLU A 682 41.42 -8.56 -15.18
C GLU A 682 41.19 -7.51 -16.28
N GLY A 683 41.63 -6.27 -16.06
CA GLY A 683 41.50 -5.16 -17.02
C GLY A 683 40.11 -4.49 -17.04
N LYS A 684 39.17 -4.88 -16.17
CA LYS A 684 37.88 -4.22 -15.96
C LYS A 684 37.83 -3.57 -14.58
N TYR A 685 37.18 -2.41 -14.49
CA TYR A 685 36.88 -1.80 -13.19
C TYR A 685 35.67 -2.51 -12.58
N ILE A 686 35.80 -2.99 -11.34
CA ILE A 686 34.72 -3.64 -10.61
C ILE A 686 34.34 -2.76 -9.41
N PRO A 687 33.09 -2.29 -9.30
CA PRO A 687 32.69 -1.26 -8.34
C PRO A 687 32.66 -1.72 -6.88
N SER A 688 32.58 -3.03 -6.62
CA SER A 688 32.61 -3.60 -5.28
C SER A 688 32.94 -5.09 -5.29
N ILE A 689 33.26 -5.65 -4.12
CA ILE A 689 33.46 -7.10 -3.96
C ILE A 689 32.19 -7.91 -4.27
N LEU A 690 31.00 -7.30 -4.06
CA LEU A 690 29.71 -7.89 -4.38
C LEU A 690 29.50 -7.97 -5.89
N ALA A 691 29.89 -6.92 -6.61
CA ALA A 691 29.88 -6.93 -8.07
C ALA A 691 30.81 -8.00 -8.65
N ALA A 692 31.96 -8.24 -8.02
CA ALA A 692 32.83 -9.35 -8.40
C ALA A 692 32.18 -10.72 -8.15
N ILE A 693 31.47 -10.91 -7.04
CA ILE A 693 30.71 -12.15 -6.78
C ILE A 693 29.60 -12.33 -7.83
N GLY A 694 28.89 -11.26 -8.18
CA GLY A 694 27.89 -11.25 -9.26
C GLY A 694 28.48 -11.74 -10.59
N GLY A 695 29.65 -11.23 -10.97
CA GLY A 695 30.36 -11.69 -12.18
C GLY A 695 30.77 -13.16 -12.15
N VAL A 696 31.11 -13.72 -10.99
CA VAL A 696 31.41 -15.16 -10.87
C VAL A 696 30.15 -16.01 -11.04
N ILE A 697 29.01 -15.56 -10.49
CA ILE A 697 27.71 -16.24 -10.67
C ILE A 697 27.28 -16.18 -12.14
N GLU A 698 27.44 -15.03 -12.80
CA GLU A 698 27.18 -14.86 -14.23
C GLU A 698 27.98 -15.87 -15.06
N LYS A 699 29.29 -15.94 -14.81
CA LYS A 699 30.19 -16.89 -15.46
C LYS A 699 29.75 -18.34 -15.26
N HIS A 700 29.24 -18.68 -14.08
CA HIS A 700 28.72 -20.00 -13.81
C HIS A 700 27.43 -20.28 -14.60
N MET A 701 26.49 -19.33 -14.62
CA MET A 701 25.23 -19.44 -15.38
C MET A 701 25.46 -19.56 -16.88
N VAL A 702 26.45 -18.86 -17.45
CA VAL A 702 26.85 -19.02 -18.85
C VAL A 702 27.41 -20.42 -19.08
N ALA A 703 28.31 -20.90 -18.20
CA ALA A 703 28.95 -22.20 -18.34
C ALA A 703 27.97 -23.38 -18.25
N THR A 704 26.89 -23.25 -17.47
CA THR A 704 25.84 -24.27 -17.35
C THR A 704 24.77 -24.16 -18.44
N GLY A 705 24.84 -23.15 -19.30
CA GLY A 705 23.85 -22.88 -20.34
C GLY A 705 22.52 -22.31 -19.79
N PHE A 706 22.52 -21.81 -18.56
CA PHE A 706 21.35 -21.17 -17.93
C PHE A 706 21.08 -19.79 -18.55
N ILE A 707 22.14 -19.06 -18.93
CA ILE A 707 22.06 -17.83 -19.75
C ILE A 707 22.94 -17.96 -20.99
N ALA A 708 22.56 -17.30 -22.10
CA ALA A 708 23.14 -17.52 -23.43
C ALA A 708 24.55 -16.91 -23.60
N GLY A 709 24.94 -15.95 -22.77
CA GLY A 709 26.25 -15.28 -22.80
C GLY A 709 26.34 -14.19 -21.73
N GLU A 710 27.55 -13.64 -21.49
CA GLU A 710 27.71 -12.46 -20.62
C GLU A 710 26.80 -11.34 -21.12
N GLY A 711 25.97 -10.76 -20.24
CA GLY A 711 25.02 -9.72 -20.64
C GLY A 711 23.74 -10.18 -21.36
N MET A 712 23.61 -11.45 -21.77
CA MET A 712 22.43 -11.94 -22.51
C MET A 712 21.46 -12.73 -21.62
N GLY A 713 20.19 -12.31 -21.60
CA GLY A 713 19.18 -12.76 -20.62
C GLY A 713 18.98 -11.77 -19.48
N LEU A 714 19.74 -10.67 -19.48
CA LEU A 714 19.66 -9.58 -18.52
C LEU A 714 18.69 -8.48 -19.01
N LYS A 715 17.82 -7.96 -18.14
CA LYS A 715 16.94 -6.81 -18.44
C LYS A 715 17.68 -5.52 -18.09
N ALA A 716 18.53 -5.10 -19.03
CA ALA A 716 19.40 -3.92 -19.03
C ALA A 716 20.85 -4.24 -18.59
N ASP A 717 21.76 -4.05 -19.55
CA ASP A 717 23.16 -3.77 -19.24
C ASP A 717 23.19 -2.34 -18.65
N PRO A 718 23.68 -2.10 -17.43
CA PRO A 718 23.94 -0.74 -17.01
C PRO A 718 24.99 -0.21 -17.97
N HIS A 719 24.56 0.66 -18.89
CA HIS A 719 25.48 1.52 -19.60
C HIS A 719 26.32 2.21 -18.53
N SER A 720 27.54 1.73 -18.35
CA SER A 720 28.59 2.53 -17.76
C SER A 720 28.66 3.77 -18.63
N GLU A 721 28.13 4.89 -18.15
CA GLU A 721 28.63 6.18 -18.59
C GLU A 721 30.12 6.11 -18.30
N ALA A 722 30.90 5.88 -19.35
CA ALA A 722 32.31 6.15 -19.32
C ALA A 722 32.42 7.64 -19.00
N MET A 723 32.61 7.96 -17.71
CA MET A 723 33.15 9.25 -17.34
C MET A 723 34.47 9.36 -18.07
N VAL A 724 34.47 10.09 -19.18
CA VAL A 724 35.70 10.63 -19.76
C VAL A 724 36.18 11.68 -18.78
N VAL A 725 36.82 11.23 -17.70
CA VAL A 725 37.66 12.09 -16.88
C VAL A 725 38.89 12.32 -17.74
N ASN A 726 38.90 13.45 -18.44
CA ASN A 726 40.11 14.02 -19.01
C ASN A 726 41.05 14.38 -17.85
N GLU A 727 41.76 13.39 -17.34
CA GLU A 727 43.11 13.41 -16.79
C GLU A 727 43.37 12.09 -16.04
N SER A 728 44.39 11.34 -16.46
CA SER A 728 44.87 10.19 -15.69
C SER A 728 45.33 10.65 -14.31
N PRO A 729 44.89 10.02 -13.20
CA PRO A 729 45.42 10.31 -11.87
C PRO A 729 46.94 10.10 -11.87
N ARG A 730 47.72 11.13 -11.54
CA ARG A 730 49.20 11.09 -11.60
C ARG A 730 49.86 10.35 -10.42
N GLY A 731 49.10 9.66 -9.56
CA GLY A 731 49.63 9.06 -8.33
C GLY A 731 48.77 7.93 -7.74
N LYS A 732 49.26 7.29 -6.68
CA LYS A 732 48.52 6.27 -5.92
C LYS A 732 47.58 6.94 -4.91
N ALA A 733 46.38 6.41 -4.74
CA ALA A 733 45.42 6.88 -3.73
C ALA A 733 45.92 6.59 -2.30
N CYS A 734 45.58 7.46 -1.37
CA CYS A 734 45.87 7.29 0.04
C CYS A 734 44.96 6.24 0.69
N PRO A 735 45.51 5.18 1.32
CA PRO A 735 44.69 4.17 1.97
C PRO A 735 43.96 4.70 3.21
N SER A 736 44.36 5.88 3.73
CA SER A 736 43.71 6.50 4.89
C SER A 736 42.64 7.53 4.53
N CYS A 737 42.79 8.29 3.43
CA CYS A 737 41.87 9.38 3.09
C CYS A 737 41.37 9.41 1.64
N GLY A 738 41.80 8.46 0.79
CA GLY A 738 41.38 8.34 -0.61
C GLY A 738 42.01 9.36 -1.56
N GLN A 739 42.66 10.42 -1.08
CA GLN A 739 43.29 11.44 -1.92
C GLN A 739 44.52 10.90 -2.67
N TYR A 740 44.73 11.34 -3.92
CA TYR A 740 45.84 10.89 -4.80
C TYR A 740 47.17 11.62 -4.55
N ASP A 741 47.39 12.08 -3.32
CA ASP A 741 48.51 12.96 -2.95
C ASP A 741 49.61 12.20 -2.18
N LEU A 742 49.84 10.95 -2.56
CA LEU A 742 50.77 10.03 -1.91
C LEU A 742 52.11 10.02 -2.62
N GLN A 743 53.16 10.39 -1.90
CA GLN A 743 54.48 10.69 -2.46
C GLN A 743 55.58 10.01 -1.66
N MET A 744 56.69 9.67 -2.31
CA MET A 744 57.86 9.13 -1.62
C MET A 744 58.64 10.29 -0.99
N VAL A 745 58.63 10.38 0.35
CA VAL A 745 59.37 11.36 1.14
C VAL A 745 60.35 10.57 2.02
N GLU A 746 61.65 10.85 1.89
CA GLU A 746 62.71 10.22 2.70
C GLU A 746 62.69 8.67 2.67
N GLY A 747 62.28 8.09 1.54
CA GLY A 747 62.19 6.63 1.36
C GLY A 747 60.92 5.99 1.93
N CYS A 748 59.97 6.79 2.44
CA CYS A 748 58.66 6.33 2.86
C CYS A 748 57.51 6.94 2.02
N MET A 749 56.45 6.17 1.83
CA MET A 749 55.25 6.63 1.14
C MET A 749 54.37 7.44 2.12
N THR A 750 54.30 8.75 1.90
CA THR A 750 53.63 9.72 2.79
C THR A 750 52.57 10.53 2.04
N CYS A 751 51.37 10.66 2.61
CA CYS A 751 50.28 11.46 2.06
C CYS A 751 50.34 12.90 2.57
N ARG A 752 50.40 13.88 1.66
CA ARG A 752 50.42 15.30 2.04
C ARG A 752 49.08 15.83 2.53
N SER A 753 47.97 15.20 2.14
CA SER A 753 46.62 15.67 2.50
C SER A 753 46.22 15.30 3.93
N CYS A 754 46.61 14.12 4.43
CA CYS A 754 46.22 13.64 5.76
C CYS A 754 47.38 13.25 6.68
N GLY A 755 48.63 13.31 6.21
CA GLY A 755 49.82 12.97 7.00
C GLY A 755 50.09 11.46 7.14
N HIS A 756 49.31 10.59 6.50
CA HIS A 756 49.51 9.14 6.56
C HIS A 756 50.89 8.73 6.01
N SER A 757 51.68 8.00 6.81
CA SER A 757 52.99 7.42 6.46
C SER A 757 52.91 5.89 6.48
N LYS A 758 53.40 5.23 5.42
CA LYS A 758 53.44 3.76 5.38
C LYS A 758 54.41 3.15 6.40
N CYS A 759 55.33 3.95 6.95
CA CYS A 759 56.40 3.49 7.82
C CYS A 759 56.14 3.79 9.30
N GLY A 760 54.95 4.29 9.63
CA GLY A 760 54.60 4.82 10.96
C GLY A 760 54.52 6.33 10.94
#